data_AF-A0A847NMX5-F1
#
_entry.id   AF-A0A847NMX5-F1
#
_cell.length_a   1.000
_cell.length_b   1.000
_cell.length_c   1.000
_cell.angle_alpha   90.00
_cell.angle_beta   90.00
_cell.angle_gamma   90.00
#
_symmetry.space_group_name_H-M   'P 1'
#
loop_
_entity.id
_entity.type
_entity.pdbx_description
1 polymer ?
#
loop_
_entity_poly.entity_id
_entity_poly.type
_entity_poly.pdbx_seq_one_letter_code
_entity_poly.pdbx_strand_id
1 'polypeptide(L)'
;MKTKSNTISCFSKKPLVISIIASAFILSANAGEVINWTDSSDLSTLQKIGSWDGSNSSLGPKNEDGKTVSFSTSDNIITMDTTPGINDVNYIIGAHHDAKDIRNNTIKLINGRVSYEVIGGHAKNNLAELNSIYIQGGEVGKVYGGISWYDSANLNNIAISGGKITTRIVGGVSNNTKTGTAQNNTISISGNPDIANVVIYGGFNGSDNYERSERLRAGNTLNLYSNGLTAKNIHNFEFINFYLSDSVNADDTLLTLTDYWYSIDLSKSKIGVGVIDGATPNLQNGDLVTLIYSENANLIYPEDMTNNVSALKGVSTLYEFELEDDGGLNEALNARLVQAKQNEGVKSFLEAGLAGTMSVNQGADLIANDAVKSMLSSIDGSDNIGSFVVVSGSDIKAKTGSYVDTKGVSLAAGVSSKVDSTTYGAFIEAGFGDYDSYNGFANSSVVRGAGDTDYYGLGIMLHTGLVNNFYVEGSLRVGKSETDYKSNDFAGVASFDMDRTYYGAHIGVGNIIDITDNSNIDVYAKLLYTNLSSEDVTIAGDKFSFDDITSIRTRVGARYNYNISDISTLYAGAAYEREFDGKAKGYDHTNNKDIEAPELKGDSAVLELGANFLATPNLNLGANFQGYLGDKEGISGGVKAEYRF
;
A
#
# COMPACT_ATOMS: atom_id res chain seq x y z
N MET A 1 -25.73 -45.59 -12.56
CA MET A 1 -24.64 -45.15 -13.46
C MET A 1 -24.35 -43.69 -13.13
N LYS A 2 -23.33 -43.42 -12.29
CA LYS A 2 -22.04 -42.76 -12.62
C LYS A 2 -22.24 -41.34 -13.20
N THR A 3 -21.76 -40.23 -12.63
CA THR A 3 -20.57 -40.01 -11.76
C THR A 3 -20.65 -38.68 -10.97
N LYS A 4 -19.89 -38.63 -9.87
CA LYS A 4 -19.76 -37.59 -8.83
C LYS A 4 -19.15 -36.26 -9.31
N SER A 5 -19.43 -35.17 -8.59
CA SER A 5 -18.37 -34.29 -8.05
C SER A 5 -18.86 -33.54 -6.81
N ASN A 6 -18.04 -33.59 -5.76
CA ASN A 6 -18.18 -32.88 -4.48
C ASN A 6 -17.64 -31.45 -4.63
N THR A 7 -18.19 -30.47 -3.91
CA THR A 7 -17.42 -29.26 -3.57
C THR A 7 -17.74 -28.82 -2.14
N ILE A 8 -16.67 -28.74 -1.36
CA ILE A 8 -16.60 -28.39 0.06
C ILE A 8 -16.50 -26.87 0.15
N SER A 9 -17.42 -26.22 0.87
CA SER A 9 -17.25 -24.82 1.28
C SER A 9 -16.77 -24.79 2.72
N CYS A 10 -15.54 -24.32 2.95
CA CYS A 10 -15.01 -24.07 4.29
C CYS A 10 -14.46 -22.63 4.37
N PHE A 11 -14.95 -21.91 5.38
CA PHE A 11 -14.48 -20.62 5.89
C PHE A 11 -12.97 -20.59 6.13
N SER A 12 -12.32 -19.41 5.98
CA SER A 12 -11.34 -18.88 6.97
C SER A 12 -10.62 -17.61 6.50
N LYS A 13 -10.87 -16.51 7.23
CA LYS A 13 -9.95 -15.49 7.79
C LYS A 13 -8.60 -15.17 7.09
N LYS A 14 -8.38 -13.87 6.85
CA LYS A 14 -7.08 -13.18 6.66
C LYS A 14 -6.07 -13.55 7.77
N PRO A 15 -4.75 -13.43 7.50
CA PRO A 15 -4.02 -12.35 8.18
C PRO A 15 -2.91 -11.65 7.37
N LEU A 16 -2.65 -10.40 7.81
CA LEU A 16 -1.42 -9.59 7.82
C LEU A 16 -0.16 -10.18 7.15
N VAL A 17 0.40 -9.45 6.18
CA VAL A 17 1.74 -9.66 5.63
C VAL A 17 2.71 -8.72 6.33
N ILE A 18 3.54 -9.27 7.22
CA ILE A 18 4.78 -8.64 7.71
C ILE A 18 5.91 -9.28 6.90
N SER A 19 6.68 -8.44 6.19
CA SER A 19 7.81 -8.85 5.36
C SER A 19 8.92 -9.46 6.21
N ILE A 20 9.17 -10.76 6.02
CA ILE A 20 10.36 -11.46 6.52
C ILE A 20 11.31 -11.58 5.34
N ILE A 21 12.41 -10.81 5.35
CA ILE A 21 13.58 -11.13 4.55
C ILE A 21 14.52 -11.94 5.44
N ALA A 22 14.59 -13.25 5.21
CA ALA A 22 15.73 -14.08 5.62
C ALA A 22 15.82 -15.33 4.73
N SER A 23 16.70 -15.21 3.74
CA SER A 23 17.67 -16.19 3.26
C SER A 23 17.36 -17.69 3.45
N ALA A 24 17.14 -18.37 2.33
CA ALA A 24 17.27 -19.81 2.20
C ALA A 24 18.70 -20.27 2.54
N PHE A 25 18.86 -21.29 3.39
CA PHE A 25 19.66 -22.50 3.13
C PHE A 25 19.64 -23.51 4.31
N ILE A 26 19.30 -24.76 3.96
CA ILE A 26 19.57 -26.08 4.57
C ILE A 26 18.77 -26.55 5.81
N LEU A 27 17.94 -27.57 5.53
CA LEU A 27 17.27 -28.47 6.48
C LEU A 27 18.25 -29.19 7.42
N SER A 28 17.99 -29.06 8.72
CA SER A 28 17.93 -30.20 9.65
C SER A 28 17.07 -29.81 10.86
N ALA A 29 15.75 -29.75 10.70
CA ALA A 29 14.85 -29.45 11.81
C ALA A 29 14.42 -30.76 12.49
N ASN A 30 14.92 -30.99 13.70
CA ASN A 30 14.01 -31.48 14.73
C ASN A 30 12.90 -30.43 14.82
N ALA A 31 11.63 -30.84 14.70
CA ALA A 31 10.52 -29.89 14.82
C ALA A 31 10.62 -29.17 16.18
N GLY A 32 10.52 -27.84 16.17
CA GLY A 32 10.52 -27.03 17.39
C GLY A 32 9.44 -27.48 18.38
N GLU A 33 9.74 -27.37 19.67
CA GLU A 33 8.82 -27.72 20.76
C GLU A 33 7.86 -26.56 21.04
N VAL A 34 6.59 -26.89 21.34
CA VAL A 34 5.59 -25.92 21.79
C VAL A 34 5.28 -26.18 23.25
N ILE A 35 5.53 -25.19 24.12
CA ILE A 35 5.39 -25.29 25.57
C ILE A 35 4.43 -24.20 26.04
N ASN A 36 3.32 -24.60 26.67
CA ASN A 36 2.33 -23.67 27.20
C ASN A 36 2.24 -23.82 28.71
N TRP A 37 2.65 -22.78 29.44
CA TRP A 37 2.53 -22.67 30.89
C TRP A 37 1.34 -21.77 31.25
N THR A 38 0.18 -22.39 31.43
CA THR A 38 -1.08 -21.70 31.74
C THR A 38 -1.72 -22.17 33.04
N ASP A 39 -1.40 -23.38 33.49
CA ASP A 39 -1.82 -23.92 34.78
C ASP A 39 -0.60 -24.04 35.71
N SER A 40 -0.48 -23.07 36.63
CA SER A 40 0.61 -23.02 37.61
C SER A 40 0.68 -24.26 38.55
N SER A 41 -0.32 -25.15 38.55
CA SER A 41 -0.32 -26.37 39.36
C SER A 41 0.39 -27.56 38.71
N ASP A 42 0.57 -27.56 37.39
CA ASP A 42 1.18 -28.68 36.66
C ASP A 42 2.71 -28.61 36.62
N LEU A 43 3.39 -28.84 37.74
CA LEU A 43 4.85 -28.69 37.80
C LEU A 43 5.66 -29.62 36.86
N SER A 44 5.01 -30.51 36.10
CA SER A 44 5.67 -31.47 35.20
C SER A 44 6.36 -30.83 33.99
N THR A 45 5.96 -29.61 33.61
CA THR A 45 6.62 -28.86 32.52
C THR A 45 7.85 -28.08 33.00
N LEU A 46 8.02 -27.93 34.31
CA LEU A 46 9.18 -27.26 34.89
C LEU A 46 10.35 -28.22 34.95
N GLN A 47 11.52 -27.72 34.56
CA GLN A 47 12.75 -28.49 34.57
C GLN A 47 13.93 -27.59 34.90
N LYS A 48 15.07 -28.22 35.13
CA LYS A 48 16.37 -27.56 35.20
C LYS A 48 16.90 -27.33 33.79
N ILE A 49 17.30 -26.10 33.45
CA ILE A 49 17.88 -25.78 32.14
C ILE A 49 19.27 -25.16 32.32
N GLY A 50 20.30 -25.79 31.76
CA GLY A 50 21.68 -25.35 31.97
C GLY A 50 22.27 -25.81 33.30
N SER A 51 23.58 -25.66 33.45
CA SER A 51 24.28 -26.02 34.70
C SER A 51 24.14 -24.98 35.80
N TRP A 52 23.87 -23.71 35.43
CA TRP A 52 23.67 -22.58 36.33
C TRP A 52 22.29 -22.57 37.00
N ASP A 53 21.29 -23.25 36.41
CA ASP A 53 19.98 -23.40 37.05
C ASP A 53 20.08 -24.43 38.19
N GLY A 54 19.96 -23.95 39.42
CA GLY A 54 20.01 -24.78 40.63
C GLY A 54 18.68 -25.47 40.96
N SER A 55 17.61 -25.21 40.21
CA SER A 55 16.22 -25.56 40.55
C SER A 55 15.48 -26.22 39.39
N ASN A 56 14.43 -27.00 39.67
CA ASN A 56 13.47 -27.44 38.65
C ASN A 56 12.33 -26.42 38.53
N SER A 57 12.66 -25.19 38.13
CA SER A 57 11.72 -24.08 38.13
C SER A 57 11.81 -23.24 36.86
N SER A 58 12.23 -23.85 35.76
CA SER A 58 12.45 -23.16 34.48
C SER A 58 11.59 -23.75 33.37
N LEU A 59 11.18 -22.89 32.44
CA LEU A 59 10.47 -23.25 31.21
C LEU A 59 11.41 -23.21 30.01
N GLY A 60 11.34 -24.24 29.18
CA GLY A 60 12.12 -24.37 27.95
C GLY A 60 12.06 -25.78 27.37
N PRO A 61 12.64 -26.02 26.19
CA PRO A 61 12.61 -27.32 25.51
C PRO A 61 13.21 -28.43 26.37
N LYS A 62 12.69 -29.65 26.24
CA LYS A 62 13.18 -30.80 27.02
C LYS A 62 14.68 -30.98 26.81
N ASN A 63 15.38 -31.37 27.87
CA ASN A 63 16.80 -31.68 27.78
C ASN A 63 17.06 -33.14 27.43
N GLU A 64 18.18 -33.42 26.76
CA GLU A 64 18.70 -34.79 26.57
C GLU A 64 18.92 -35.47 27.92
N ASP A 65 18.05 -36.41 28.32
CA ASP A 65 18.15 -37.31 29.49
C ASP A 65 19.07 -36.81 30.63
N GLY A 66 18.65 -35.76 31.33
CA GLY A 66 19.36 -35.23 32.51
C GLY A 66 20.64 -34.43 32.23
N LYS A 67 20.99 -34.20 30.96
CA LYS A 67 22.01 -33.24 30.55
C LYS A 67 21.46 -31.83 30.61
N THR A 68 22.36 -30.86 30.64
CA THR A 68 22.02 -29.44 30.67
C THR A 68 21.82 -28.86 29.27
N VAL A 69 21.43 -29.64 28.26
CA VAL A 69 21.28 -29.18 26.87
C VAL A 69 19.94 -29.62 26.29
N SER A 70 19.27 -28.72 25.58
CA SER A 70 17.97 -28.89 24.95
C SER A 70 18.02 -29.84 23.74
N PHE A 71 16.98 -30.68 23.57
CA PHE A 71 16.79 -31.54 22.39
C PHE A 71 16.53 -30.73 21.12
N SER A 72 15.71 -29.68 21.23
CA SER A 72 15.42 -28.75 20.16
C SER A 72 16.15 -27.43 20.38
N THR A 73 16.98 -27.03 19.41
CA THR A 73 17.78 -25.80 19.45
C THR A 73 17.19 -24.66 18.63
N SER A 74 16.14 -24.93 17.85
CA SER A 74 15.49 -23.92 17.03
C SER A 74 13.99 -24.04 16.99
N ASP A 75 13.35 -22.93 16.57
CA ASP A 75 11.92 -22.86 16.25
C ASP A 75 10.99 -23.24 17.40
N ASN A 76 11.48 -23.19 18.65
CA ASN A 76 10.67 -23.47 19.84
C ASN A 76 9.74 -22.30 20.14
N ILE A 77 8.53 -22.60 20.63
CA ILE A 77 7.55 -21.59 21.02
C ILE A 77 7.13 -21.85 22.46
N ILE A 78 7.43 -20.89 23.34
CA ILE A 78 7.08 -20.94 24.76
C ILE A 78 6.08 -19.85 25.06
N THR A 79 4.93 -20.21 25.63
CA THR A 79 3.93 -19.25 26.11
C THR A 79 3.74 -19.42 27.61
N MET A 80 3.80 -18.32 28.35
CA MET A 80 3.47 -18.27 29.77
C MET A 80 2.34 -17.26 30.00
N ASP A 81 1.28 -17.73 30.65
CA ASP A 81 0.14 -16.93 31.06
C ASP A 81 -0.38 -17.47 32.39
N THR A 82 0.24 -17.04 33.48
CA THR A 82 -0.13 -17.47 34.83
C THR A 82 -0.39 -16.28 35.75
N THR A 83 -0.90 -16.56 36.94
CA THR A 83 -1.09 -15.54 37.97
C THR A 83 0.23 -15.28 38.70
N PRO A 84 0.73 -14.03 38.77
CA PRO A 84 1.94 -13.70 39.52
C PRO A 84 1.85 -14.12 40.99
N GLY A 85 2.94 -14.67 41.54
CA GLY A 85 3.05 -15.09 42.94
C GLY A 85 2.59 -16.53 43.20
N ILE A 86 2.12 -17.26 42.19
CA ILE A 86 1.73 -18.67 42.29
C ILE A 86 2.66 -19.51 41.42
N ASN A 87 3.53 -20.30 42.06
CA ASN A 87 4.53 -21.15 41.41
C ASN A 87 5.32 -20.40 40.32
N ASP A 88 5.87 -19.24 40.70
CA ASP A 88 6.72 -18.40 39.86
C ASP A 88 7.89 -19.22 39.29
N VAL A 89 8.27 -18.90 38.06
CA VAL A 89 9.40 -19.54 37.40
C VAL A 89 10.66 -18.71 37.62
N ASN A 90 11.80 -19.37 37.68
CA ASN A 90 13.09 -18.71 37.77
C ASN A 90 13.53 -18.22 36.39
N TYR A 91 13.44 -19.10 35.39
CA TYR A 91 13.89 -18.81 34.04
C TYR A 91 12.84 -19.21 32.99
N ILE A 92 12.80 -18.46 31.90
CA ILE A 92 12.21 -18.92 30.64
C ILE A 92 13.30 -18.85 29.59
N ILE A 93 13.60 -19.99 28.94
CA ILE A 93 14.71 -20.11 27.99
C ILE A 93 14.20 -20.75 26.71
N GLY A 94 14.30 -20.03 25.59
CA GLY A 94 13.80 -20.50 24.29
C GLY A 94 14.48 -21.79 23.82
N ALA A 95 15.80 -21.88 24.05
CA ALA A 95 16.57 -23.12 24.04
C ALA A 95 17.96 -22.89 24.66
N HIS A 96 18.60 -23.95 25.12
CA HIS A 96 19.99 -23.91 25.55
C HIS A 96 20.81 -25.08 24.99
N HIS A 97 21.97 -24.80 24.39
CA HIS A 97 22.91 -25.85 24.02
C HIS A 97 24.37 -25.40 24.14
N ASP A 98 25.24 -26.33 24.49
CA ASP A 98 26.66 -26.03 24.69
C ASP A 98 27.43 -25.92 23.37
N ALA A 99 27.06 -26.71 22.37
CA ALA A 99 27.82 -26.92 21.14
C ALA A 99 27.02 -26.74 19.83
N LYS A 100 25.85 -26.09 19.87
CA LYS A 100 25.01 -25.87 18.69
C LYS A 100 24.51 -24.43 18.70
N ASP A 101 24.25 -23.93 17.50
CA ASP A 101 23.56 -22.66 17.32
C ASP A 101 22.13 -22.74 17.87
N ILE A 102 21.69 -21.65 18.49
CA ILE A 102 20.34 -21.46 19.01
C ILE A 102 19.65 -20.37 18.18
N ARG A 103 18.63 -20.75 17.41
CA ARG A 103 17.98 -19.82 16.45
C ARG A 103 16.45 -19.87 16.46
N ASN A 104 15.81 -18.77 16.08
CA ASN A 104 14.38 -18.69 15.79
C ASN A 104 13.44 -19.11 16.95
N ASN A 105 13.91 -19.07 18.19
CA ASN A 105 13.05 -19.42 19.32
C ASN A 105 12.16 -18.22 19.68
N THR A 106 10.92 -18.49 20.06
CA THR A 106 9.93 -17.47 20.42
C THR A 106 9.43 -17.68 21.85
N ILE A 107 9.53 -16.65 22.68
CA ILE A 107 8.93 -16.60 24.01
C ILE A 107 7.81 -15.57 24.03
N LYS A 108 6.65 -15.94 24.59
CA LYS A 108 5.51 -15.06 24.82
C LYS A 108 5.15 -15.09 26.30
N LEU A 109 5.40 -13.99 27.00
CA LEU A 109 4.95 -13.77 28.38
C LEU A 109 3.73 -12.87 28.36
N ILE A 110 2.56 -13.45 28.58
CA ILE A 110 1.29 -12.73 28.67
C ILE A 110 1.11 -12.22 30.11
N ASN A 111 1.30 -13.11 31.10
CA ASN A 111 1.23 -12.79 32.51
C ASN A 111 2.03 -13.79 33.36
N GLY A 112 2.26 -13.47 34.63
CA GLY A 112 2.96 -14.29 35.60
C GLY A 112 4.25 -13.63 36.11
N ARG A 113 5.08 -14.38 36.83
CA ARG A 113 6.33 -13.84 37.39
C ARG A 113 7.53 -14.74 37.08
N VAL A 114 8.57 -14.10 36.52
CA VAL A 114 9.87 -14.68 36.20
C VAL A 114 10.91 -14.02 37.10
N SER A 115 11.33 -14.73 38.14
CA SER A 115 12.14 -14.16 39.22
C SER A 115 13.55 -13.77 38.78
N TYR A 116 14.13 -14.46 37.79
CA TYR A 116 15.47 -14.18 37.30
C TYR A 116 15.47 -13.67 35.86
N GLU A 117 15.41 -14.55 34.85
CA GLU A 117 15.75 -14.16 33.48
C GLU A 117 14.83 -14.81 32.44
N VAL A 118 14.39 -14.00 31.47
CA VAL A 118 13.82 -14.47 30.21
C VAL A 118 14.92 -14.37 29.14
N ILE A 119 15.25 -15.49 28.51
CA ILE A 119 16.36 -15.63 27.57
C ILE A 119 15.85 -16.25 26.27
N GLY A 120 15.87 -15.50 25.17
CA GLY A 120 15.35 -15.99 23.89
C GLY A 120 16.14 -17.19 23.37
N GLY A 121 17.46 -17.20 23.58
CA GLY A 121 18.31 -18.36 23.32
C GLY A 121 19.64 -18.28 24.06
N HIS A 122 20.13 -19.40 24.58
CA HIS A 122 21.39 -19.47 25.31
C HIS A 122 22.38 -20.47 24.70
N ALA A 123 23.37 -19.97 23.96
CA ALA A 123 24.44 -20.77 23.37
C ALA A 123 25.74 -20.61 24.16
N LYS A 124 26.44 -21.71 24.47
CA LYS A 124 27.75 -21.58 25.15
C LYS A 124 28.86 -21.25 24.17
N ASN A 125 29.09 -22.13 23.19
CA ASN A 125 30.23 -22.04 22.27
C ASN A 125 29.84 -21.66 20.83
N ASN A 126 28.61 -21.20 20.61
CA ASN A 126 28.02 -21.03 19.28
C ASN A 126 27.05 -19.83 19.27
N LEU A 127 26.35 -19.62 18.16
CA LEU A 127 25.53 -18.43 17.91
C LEU A 127 24.18 -18.49 18.65
N ALA A 128 23.70 -17.34 19.13
CA ALA A 128 22.36 -17.15 19.69
C ALA A 128 21.63 -16.04 18.93
N GLU A 129 20.99 -16.38 17.81
CA GLU A 129 20.51 -15.41 16.82
C GLU A 129 19.04 -15.58 16.48
N LEU A 130 18.40 -14.52 15.97
CA LEU A 130 17.01 -14.59 15.46
C LEU A 130 15.96 -15.02 16.50
N ASN A 131 16.28 -14.93 17.79
CA ASN A 131 15.32 -15.27 18.84
C ASN A 131 14.41 -14.08 19.12
N SER A 132 13.15 -14.35 19.45
CA SER A 132 12.12 -13.34 19.68
C SER A 132 11.49 -13.49 21.07
N ILE A 133 11.37 -12.38 21.79
CA ILE A 133 10.68 -12.32 23.09
C ILE A 133 9.56 -11.29 23.01
N TYR A 134 8.36 -11.67 23.43
CA TYR A 134 7.19 -10.80 23.53
C TYR A 134 6.73 -10.76 24.98
N ILE A 135 6.71 -9.58 25.60
CA ILE A 135 6.21 -9.36 26.97
C ILE A 135 5.00 -8.43 26.89
N GLN A 136 3.85 -8.92 27.33
CA GLN A 136 2.58 -8.17 27.37
C GLN A 136 2.19 -7.79 28.79
N GLY A 137 2.67 -8.53 29.79
CA GLY A 137 2.34 -8.33 31.19
C GLY A 137 3.25 -9.13 32.13
N GLY A 138 2.88 -9.18 33.41
CA GLY A 138 3.63 -9.88 34.45
C GLY A 138 4.82 -9.10 35.04
N GLU A 139 5.66 -9.80 35.79
CA GLU A 139 6.90 -9.27 36.41
C GLU A 139 8.11 -10.10 35.97
N VAL A 140 9.16 -9.43 35.50
CA VAL A 140 10.40 -10.07 35.03
C VAL A 140 11.63 -9.42 35.68
N GLY A 141 12.59 -10.25 36.09
CA GLY A 141 13.90 -9.78 36.54
C GLY A 141 14.70 -9.10 35.43
N LYS A 142 15.22 -9.91 34.48
CA LYS A 142 16.02 -9.47 33.33
C LYS A 142 15.51 -10.09 32.03
N VAL A 143 15.73 -9.39 30.93
CA VAL A 143 15.37 -9.86 29.59
C VAL A 143 16.60 -9.84 28.70
N TYR A 144 16.88 -10.96 28.03
CA TYR A 144 17.99 -11.10 27.08
C TYR A 144 17.49 -11.74 25.79
N GLY A 145 17.59 -11.04 24.65
CA GLY A 145 17.11 -11.55 23.37
C GLY A 145 17.88 -12.82 22.96
N GLY A 146 19.20 -12.80 23.15
CA GLY A 146 20.06 -13.98 23.05
C GLY A 146 21.32 -13.83 23.89
N ILE A 147 21.90 -14.94 24.34
CA ILE A 147 23.16 -14.98 25.07
C ILE A 147 24.09 -15.97 24.38
N SER A 148 25.29 -15.51 24.03
CA SER A 148 26.42 -16.36 23.67
C SER A 148 27.63 -16.09 24.58
N TRP A 149 28.23 -17.14 25.14
CA TRP A 149 29.42 -16.96 25.98
C TRP A 149 30.70 -16.82 25.16
N TYR A 150 30.86 -17.64 24.13
CA TYR A 150 32.10 -17.67 23.35
C TYR A 150 31.93 -17.29 21.87
N ASP A 151 30.72 -16.88 21.47
CA ASP A 151 30.42 -16.41 20.12
C ASP A 151 29.44 -15.21 20.16
N SER A 152 28.61 -15.05 19.14
CA SER A 152 27.81 -13.86 18.89
C SER A 152 26.32 -14.05 19.20
N ALA A 153 25.64 -12.96 19.54
CA ALA A 153 24.22 -12.89 19.82
C ALA A 153 23.58 -11.75 19.02
N ASN A 154 23.37 -11.99 17.72
CA ASN A 154 22.91 -11.00 16.77
C ASN A 154 21.44 -11.20 16.38
N LEU A 155 20.82 -10.20 15.77
CA LEU A 155 19.52 -10.33 15.10
C LEU A 155 18.37 -10.79 16.02
N ASN A 156 18.50 -10.61 17.34
CA ASN A 156 17.44 -10.96 18.28
C ASN A 156 16.44 -9.81 18.41
N ASN A 157 15.18 -10.14 18.69
CA ASN A 157 14.08 -9.20 18.78
C ASN A 157 13.40 -9.28 20.15
N ILE A 158 13.17 -8.14 20.77
CA ILE A 158 12.41 -8.02 22.03
C ILE A 158 11.29 -7.00 21.80
N ALA A 159 10.06 -7.40 22.06
CA ALA A 159 8.89 -6.53 22.04
C ALA A 159 8.22 -6.50 23.41
N ILE A 160 8.08 -5.31 23.99
CA ILE A 160 7.45 -5.11 25.31
C ILE A 160 6.26 -4.16 25.13
N SER A 161 5.09 -4.58 25.61
CA SER A 161 3.84 -3.80 25.54
C SER A 161 3.21 -3.52 26.91
N GLY A 162 3.74 -4.15 27.97
CA GLY A 162 3.26 -4.00 29.34
C GLY A 162 4.08 -4.83 30.33
N GLY A 163 3.62 -4.88 31.59
CA GLY A 163 4.31 -5.58 32.67
C GLY A 163 5.39 -4.74 33.36
N LYS A 164 6.13 -5.37 34.27
CA LYS A 164 7.20 -4.76 35.05
C LYS A 164 8.52 -5.48 34.82
N ILE A 165 9.58 -4.72 34.50
CA ILE A 165 10.94 -5.24 34.41
C ILE A 165 11.78 -4.52 35.46
N THR A 166 12.54 -5.29 36.24
CA THR A 166 13.14 -4.73 37.47
C THR A 166 14.62 -4.42 37.37
N THR A 167 15.34 -4.97 36.38
CA THR A 167 16.82 -4.88 36.34
C THR A 167 17.38 -4.41 35.00
N ARG A 168 17.23 -5.19 33.92
CA ARG A 168 17.81 -4.84 32.61
C ARG A 168 17.08 -5.49 31.44
N ILE A 169 17.17 -4.84 30.29
CA ILE A 169 16.75 -5.36 28.98
C ILE A 169 17.98 -5.31 28.07
N VAL A 170 18.27 -6.41 27.38
CA VAL A 170 19.44 -6.50 26.49
C VAL A 170 19.07 -7.22 25.21
N GLY A 171 19.32 -6.59 24.05
CA GLY A 171 19.05 -7.18 22.74
C GLY A 171 19.86 -8.46 22.52
N GLY A 172 21.18 -8.38 22.71
CA GLY A 172 22.07 -9.55 22.67
C GLY A 172 23.24 -9.46 23.65
N VAL A 173 23.68 -10.60 24.17
CA VAL A 173 24.87 -10.70 25.04
C VAL A 173 25.93 -11.54 24.36
N SER A 174 27.13 -10.99 24.19
CA SER A 174 28.31 -11.72 23.73
C SER A 174 29.48 -11.54 24.70
N ASN A 175 29.78 -12.56 25.49
CA ASN A 175 30.88 -12.52 26.46
C ASN A 175 32.27 -12.70 25.80
N ASN A 176 32.32 -13.07 24.52
CA ASN A 176 33.55 -13.14 23.77
C ASN A 176 34.01 -11.74 23.35
N THR A 177 34.79 -11.10 24.19
CA THR A 177 35.31 -9.73 23.97
C THR A 177 36.33 -9.64 22.83
N LYS A 178 36.80 -10.75 22.26
CA LYS A 178 37.79 -10.75 21.17
C LYS A 178 37.16 -10.72 19.78
N THR A 179 36.14 -11.55 19.56
CA THR A 179 35.56 -11.76 18.23
C THR A 179 34.03 -11.80 18.21
N GLY A 180 33.39 -11.93 19.37
CA GLY A 180 31.93 -12.04 19.45
C GLY A 180 31.23 -10.69 19.36
N THR A 181 30.09 -10.68 18.68
CA THR A 181 29.27 -9.48 18.45
C THR A 181 27.89 -9.61 19.09
N ALA A 182 27.24 -8.47 19.35
CA ALA A 182 25.84 -8.37 19.71
C ALA A 182 25.21 -7.24 18.89
N GLN A 183 25.02 -7.50 17.60
CA GLN A 183 24.65 -6.52 16.56
C GLN A 183 23.30 -6.83 15.93
N ASN A 184 22.71 -5.82 15.30
CA ASN A 184 21.42 -5.91 14.59
C ASN A 184 20.26 -6.42 15.47
N ASN A 185 20.36 -6.28 16.79
CA ASN A 185 19.29 -6.61 17.72
C ASN A 185 18.27 -5.47 17.78
N THR A 186 17.00 -5.81 17.91
CA THR A 186 15.91 -4.83 17.97
C THR A 186 15.18 -4.94 19.31
N ILE A 187 14.97 -3.81 19.97
CA ILE A 187 14.10 -3.68 21.14
C ILE A 187 13.00 -2.70 20.76
N SER A 188 11.74 -3.13 20.86
CA SER A 188 10.57 -2.29 20.63
C SER A 188 9.74 -2.21 21.90
N ILE A 189 9.43 -0.99 22.34
CA ILE A 189 8.63 -0.73 23.54
C ILE A 189 7.38 0.06 23.14
N SER A 190 6.24 -0.43 23.58
CA SER A 190 4.90 0.13 23.34
C SER A 190 4.08 0.04 24.63
N GLY A 191 2.90 0.67 24.66
CA GLY A 191 2.06 0.68 25.86
C GLY A 191 2.75 1.35 27.04
N ASN A 192 2.47 0.90 28.27
CA ASN A 192 2.97 1.53 29.50
C ASN A 192 3.65 0.52 30.45
N PRO A 193 4.76 -0.14 30.06
CA PRO A 193 5.50 -1.02 30.96
C PRO A 193 6.23 -0.23 32.06
N ASP A 194 6.32 -0.80 33.27
CA ASP A 194 7.16 -0.28 34.36
C ASP A 194 8.62 -0.71 34.13
N ILE A 195 9.44 0.23 33.64
CA ILE A 195 10.87 0.06 33.38
C ILE A 195 11.74 1.13 34.07
N ALA A 196 11.20 1.83 35.09
CA ALA A 196 11.85 2.99 35.71
C ALA A 196 13.28 2.73 36.21
N ASN A 197 13.56 1.52 36.70
CA ASN A 197 14.86 1.14 37.25
C ASN A 197 15.75 0.36 36.27
N VAL A 198 15.36 0.28 35.01
CA VAL A 198 15.96 -0.62 34.01
C VAL A 198 17.02 0.10 33.19
N VAL A 199 18.16 -0.54 32.99
CA VAL A 199 19.11 -0.15 31.93
C VAL A 199 18.85 -0.99 30.68
N ILE A 200 18.76 -0.33 29.53
CA ILE A 200 18.46 -0.94 28.24
C ILE A 200 19.72 -0.96 27.38
N TYR A 201 20.10 -2.13 26.88
CA TYR A 201 21.28 -2.32 26.04
C TYR A 201 20.89 -2.89 24.68
N GLY A 202 21.37 -2.31 23.58
CA GLY A 202 21.30 -2.96 22.26
C GLY A 202 22.16 -4.23 22.24
N GLY A 203 23.41 -4.10 22.70
CA GLY A 203 24.36 -5.19 22.92
C GLY A 203 25.14 -5.04 24.21
N PHE A 204 25.51 -6.17 24.83
CA PHE A 204 26.22 -6.22 26.12
C PHE A 204 27.29 -7.33 26.12
N ASN A 205 28.38 -7.13 26.85
CA ASN A 205 29.48 -8.11 26.92
C ASN A 205 29.44 -9.02 28.17
N GLY A 206 28.36 -8.96 28.95
CA GLY A 206 28.15 -9.77 30.15
C GLY A 206 28.90 -9.34 31.41
N SER A 207 29.87 -8.43 31.31
CA SER A 207 30.81 -8.13 32.41
C SER A 207 31.10 -6.64 32.63
N ASP A 208 31.18 -5.84 31.57
CA ASP A 208 31.39 -4.40 31.61
C ASP A 208 30.13 -3.67 31.12
N ASN A 209 29.42 -3.05 32.06
CA ASN A 209 28.20 -2.27 31.80
C ASN A 209 28.44 -1.03 30.95
N TYR A 210 29.70 -0.70 30.63
CA TYR A 210 30.10 0.56 30.01
C TYR A 210 30.86 0.40 28.70
N GLU A 211 31.08 -0.84 28.23
CA GLU A 211 31.73 -1.04 26.94
C GLU A 211 30.87 -0.44 25.82
N ARG A 212 31.41 0.61 25.19
CA ARG A 212 30.84 1.28 24.02
C ARG A 212 31.70 0.95 22.81
N SER A 213 31.33 -0.09 22.08
CA SER A 213 32.11 -0.59 20.93
C SER A 213 31.21 -0.92 19.76
N GLU A 214 31.74 -0.84 18.54
CA GLU A 214 31.00 -1.18 17.31
C GLU A 214 30.46 -2.62 17.34
N ARG A 215 31.21 -3.56 17.93
CA ARG A 215 30.77 -4.96 18.07
C ARG A 215 29.50 -5.13 18.93
N LEU A 216 29.19 -4.15 19.78
CA LEU A 216 28.00 -4.15 20.63
C LEU A 216 26.95 -3.14 20.17
N ARG A 217 27.24 -2.24 19.21
CA ARG A 217 26.34 -1.15 18.80
C ARG A 217 25.80 -1.28 17.39
N ALA A 218 26.60 -1.74 16.43
CA ALA A 218 26.25 -1.66 15.01
C ALA A 218 24.91 -2.37 14.72
N GLY A 219 24.04 -1.66 14.00
CA GLY A 219 22.69 -2.10 13.61
C GLY A 219 21.68 -2.26 14.75
N ASN A 220 22.08 -2.11 16.01
CA ASN A 220 21.14 -2.26 17.12
C ASN A 220 20.14 -1.10 17.14
N THR A 221 18.87 -1.45 17.31
CA THR A 221 17.75 -0.51 17.17
C THR A 221 16.86 -0.52 18.41
N LEU A 222 16.57 0.67 18.94
CA LEU A 222 15.54 0.89 19.95
C LEU A 222 14.36 1.63 19.29
N ASN A 223 13.18 1.03 19.29
CA ASN A 223 11.94 1.66 18.82
C ASN A 223 11.02 1.95 20.01
N LEU A 224 10.58 3.20 20.14
CA LEU A 224 9.71 3.68 21.21
C LEU A 224 8.38 4.15 20.60
N TYR A 225 7.29 3.49 20.98
CA TYR A 225 5.91 3.77 20.58
C TYR A 225 5.06 4.28 21.76
N SER A 226 5.73 4.75 22.82
CA SER A 226 5.13 5.13 24.10
C SER A 226 5.54 6.54 24.49
N ASN A 227 4.71 7.20 25.27
CA ASN A 227 4.98 8.55 25.81
C ASN A 227 5.20 8.46 27.32
N GLY A 228 6.06 9.33 27.87
CA GLY A 228 6.25 9.46 29.31
C GLY A 228 6.87 8.24 30.01
N LEU A 229 7.69 7.45 29.31
CA LEU A 229 8.40 6.35 29.94
C LEU A 229 9.55 6.86 30.79
N THR A 230 9.84 6.15 31.88
CA THR A 230 11.05 6.37 32.68
C THR A 230 11.91 5.12 32.60
N ALA A 231 13.21 5.28 32.41
CA ALA A 231 14.20 4.22 32.52
C ALA A 231 15.45 4.75 33.25
N LYS A 232 16.36 3.85 33.61
CA LYS A 232 17.61 4.25 34.24
C LYS A 232 18.58 4.82 33.20
N ASN A 233 18.90 4.05 32.17
CA ASN A 233 19.84 4.48 31.11
C ASN A 233 19.64 3.64 29.84
N ILE A 234 20.22 4.09 28.72
CA ILE A 234 20.28 3.36 27.45
C ILE A 234 21.72 3.31 26.91
N HIS A 235 22.11 2.18 26.33
CA HIS A 235 23.46 1.98 25.80
C HIS A 235 23.47 1.15 24.51
N ASN A 236 24.49 1.38 23.69
CA ASN A 236 24.85 0.54 22.55
C ASN A 236 23.75 0.37 21.50
N PHE A 237 23.05 1.45 21.18
CA PHE A 237 22.14 1.54 20.03
C PHE A 237 22.79 2.35 18.90
N GLU A 238 22.71 1.87 17.67
CA GLU A 238 23.02 2.71 16.50
C GLU A 238 21.79 3.53 16.12
N PHE A 239 20.59 2.97 16.22
CA PHE A 239 19.34 3.63 15.86
C PHE A 239 18.42 3.74 17.08
N ILE A 240 17.89 4.93 17.34
CA ILE A 240 16.87 5.17 18.36
C ILE A 240 15.73 5.93 17.69
N ASN A 241 14.58 5.27 17.57
CA ASN A 241 13.43 5.78 16.85
C ASN A 241 12.26 6.04 17.80
N PHE A 242 11.72 7.24 17.74
CA PHE A 242 10.54 7.68 18.47
C PHE A 242 9.36 7.76 17.50
N TYR A 243 8.26 7.10 17.83
CA TYR A 243 7.04 7.12 17.04
C TYR A 243 5.93 7.79 17.84
N LEU A 244 5.55 9.00 17.43
CA LEU A 244 4.58 9.84 18.12
C LEU A 244 3.17 9.30 17.93
N SER A 245 2.44 9.15 19.05
CA SER A 245 1.03 8.73 19.09
C SER A 245 0.07 9.92 19.14
N ASP A 246 -1.24 9.66 19.04
CA ASP A 246 -2.32 10.66 19.18
C ASP A 246 -2.25 11.46 20.49
N SER A 247 -1.70 10.86 21.54
CA SER A 247 -1.63 11.50 22.85
C SER A 247 -0.45 12.45 23.02
N VAL A 248 0.46 12.56 22.04
CA VAL A 248 1.60 13.50 22.12
C VAL A 248 1.11 14.93 21.92
N ASN A 249 1.48 15.81 22.83
CA ASN A 249 1.29 17.25 22.78
C ASN A 249 2.63 17.99 22.79
N ALA A 250 2.59 19.29 22.53
CA ALA A 250 3.73 20.17 22.73
C ALA A 250 4.27 20.05 24.17
N ASP A 251 5.59 20.10 24.31
CA ASP A 251 6.36 20.01 25.55
C ASP A 251 6.27 18.65 26.29
N ASP A 252 5.62 17.64 25.69
CA ASP A 252 5.65 16.28 26.25
C ASP A 252 7.07 15.70 26.24
N THR A 253 7.38 14.91 27.26
CA THR A 253 8.61 14.11 27.33
C THR A 253 8.31 12.64 27.05
N LEU A 254 9.00 12.04 26.06
CA LEU A 254 8.76 10.66 25.66
C LEU A 254 9.53 9.66 26.53
N LEU A 255 10.80 9.95 26.81
CA LEU A 255 11.66 9.11 27.64
C LEU A 255 12.45 9.95 28.65
N THR A 256 12.29 9.65 29.94
CA THR A 256 13.11 10.19 31.02
C THR A 256 14.15 9.16 31.45
N LEU A 257 15.41 9.57 31.52
CA LEU A 257 16.53 8.77 31.99
C LEU A 257 17.05 9.30 33.32
N THR A 258 17.22 8.39 34.29
CA THR A 258 17.40 8.75 35.71
C THR A 258 18.79 8.41 36.26
N ASP A 259 19.73 7.94 35.42
CA ASP A 259 21.08 7.63 35.88
C ASP A 259 21.75 8.85 36.53
N TYR A 260 22.42 8.63 37.67
CA TYR A 260 23.12 9.66 38.43
C TYR A 260 24.61 9.70 38.15
N TRP A 261 25.20 8.55 37.81
CA TRP A 261 26.64 8.36 37.87
C TRP A 261 27.28 8.34 36.49
N TYR A 262 26.49 8.05 35.46
CA TYR A 262 26.98 7.81 34.12
C TYR A 262 26.28 8.69 33.11
N SER A 263 27.07 9.31 32.24
CA SER A 263 26.55 10.08 31.11
C SER A 263 25.74 9.20 30.17
N ILE A 264 24.66 9.78 29.64
CA ILE A 264 23.87 9.20 28.56
C ILE A 264 24.58 9.59 27.26
N ASP A 265 25.18 8.62 26.59
CA ASP A 265 26.03 8.89 25.42
C ASP A 265 25.35 8.47 24.13
N LEU A 266 24.89 9.47 23.38
CA LEU A 266 24.23 9.30 22.08
C LEU A 266 25.13 9.70 20.92
N SER A 267 26.41 10.04 21.14
CA SER A 267 27.32 10.59 20.12
C SER A 267 27.39 9.75 18.84
N LYS A 268 27.24 8.43 18.94
CA LYS A 268 27.24 7.48 17.83
C LYS A 268 25.88 6.87 17.51
N SER A 269 24.81 7.45 18.06
CA SER A 269 23.43 7.07 17.77
C SER A 269 22.86 7.98 16.68
N LYS A 270 21.98 7.43 15.85
CA LYS A 270 21.15 8.13 14.89
C LYS A 270 19.73 8.16 15.42
N ILE A 271 19.15 9.35 15.44
CA ILE A 271 17.83 9.57 16.03
C ILE A 271 16.79 9.68 14.91
N GLY A 272 15.73 8.89 15.05
CA GLY A 272 14.56 8.92 14.16
C GLY A 272 13.35 9.45 14.91
N VAL A 273 12.61 10.37 14.29
CA VAL A 273 11.31 10.84 14.79
C VAL A 273 10.28 10.63 13.70
N GLY A 274 9.33 9.76 13.99
CA GLY A 274 8.21 9.38 13.14
C GLY A 274 6.88 9.64 13.83
N VAL A 275 5.79 9.55 13.07
CA VAL A 275 4.43 9.48 13.62
C VAL A 275 3.93 8.05 13.42
N ILE A 276 3.21 7.51 14.41
CA ILE A 276 2.57 6.20 14.28
C ILE A 276 1.55 6.25 13.14
N ASP A 277 1.48 5.20 12.34
CA ASP A 277 0.53 5.14 11.23
C ASP A 277 -0.91 5.39 11.70
N GLY A 278 -1.61 6.30 11.02
CA GLY A 278 -2.94 6.79 11.39
C GLY A 278 -3.00 7.80 12.56
N ALA A 279 -1.90 8.08 13.26
CA ALA A 279 -1.92 8.97 14.42
C ALA A 279 -1.89 10.46 14.05
N THR A 280 -2.54 11.28 14.88
CA THR A 280 -2.56 12.75 14.88
C THR A 280 -1.99 13.29 16.18
N PRO A 281 -0.67 13.38 16.34
CA PRO A 281 -0.10 14.11 17.47
C PRO A 281 -0.59 15.56 17.42
N ASN A 282 -0.97 16.10 18.58
CA ASN A 282 -1.51 17.45 18.71
C ASN A 282 -0.38 18.49 18.74
N LEU A 283 0.27 18.64 17.59
CA LEU A 283 1.43 19.52 17.38
C LEU A 283 1.13 20.55 16.28
N GLN A 284 1.60 21.76 16.48
CA GLN A 284 1.62 22.87 15.54
C GLN A 284 3.05 23.13 15.05
N ASN A 285 3.19 23.79 13.90
CA ASN A 285 4.51 24.20 13.43
C ASN A 285 5.20 25.08 14.47
N GLY A 286 6.43 24.72 14.84
CA GLY A 286 7.22 25.35 15.88
C GLY A 286 7.15 24.65 17.23
N ASP A 287 6.17 23.77 17.47
CA ASP A 287 6.06 23.03 18.73
C ASP A 287 7.24 22.07 18.91
N LEU A 288 7.61 21.85 20.17
CA LEU A 288 8.67 20.96 20.59
C LEU A 288 8.11 19.73 21.28
N VAL A 289 8.78 18.60 21.12
CA VAL A 289 8.61 17.40 21.95
C VAL A 289 9.98 16.99 22.46
N THR A 290 10.09 16.72 23.76
CA THR A 290 11.35 16.22 24.35
C THR A 290 11.42 14.71 24.14
N LEU A 291 12.35 14.27 23.28
CA LEU A 291 12.54 12.85 22.98
C LEU A 291 13.17 12.13 24.17
N ILE A 292 14.25 12.71 24.69
CA ILE A 292 15.00 12.19 25.84
C ILE A 292 15.23 13.35 26.80
N TYR A 293 14.81 13.18 28.05
CA TYR A 293 15.19 14.02 29.17
C TYR A 293 16.09 13.23 30.13
N SER A 294 17.18 13.83 30.57
CA SER A 294 18.09 13.31 31.58
C SER A 294 17.88 14.08 32.88
N GLU A 295 17.48 13.38 33.94
CA GLU A 295 17.17 14.02 35.22
C GLU A 295 18.44 14.40 36.01
N ASN A 296 19.49 13.57 35.93
CA ASN A 296 20.65 13.69 36.85
C ASN A 296 22.02 13.59 36.17
N ALA A 297 22.09 13.15 34.91
CA ALA A 297 23.34 12.92 34.20
C ALA A 297 23.50 13.84 32.98
N ASN A 298 24.74 14.05 32.55
CA ASN A 298 25.00 14.77 31.32
C ASN A 298 24.59 13.94 30.10
N LEU A 299 23.76 14.52 29.24
CA LEU A 299 23.42 14.02 27.92
C LEU A 299 24.50 14.44 26.91
N ILE A 300 25.11 13.45 26.25
CA ILE A 300 26.01 13.70 25.12
C ILE A 300 25.19 13.47 23.86
N TYR A 301 24.98 14.55 23.11
CA TYR A 301 24.16 14.57 21.91
C TYR A 301 24.73 13.72 20.77
N PRO A 302 23.89 13.25 19.84
CA PRO A 302 24.32 12.70 18.55
C PRO A 302 25.29 13.63 17.81
N GLU A 303 26.31 13.06 17.19
CA GLU A 303 27.17 13.81 16.26
C GLU A 303 26.38 14.23 15.00
N ASP A 304 25.36 13.45 14.63
CA ASP A 304 24.45 13.71 13.52
C ASP A 304 23.06 14.10 14.07
N MET A 305 22.73 15.38 13.95
CA MET A 305 21.45 15.96 14.39
C MET A 305 20.39 15.99 13.27
N THR A 306 20.57 15.18 12.22
CA THR A 306 19.52 14.98 11.22
C THR A 306 18.49 13.95 11.68
N ASN A 307 17.22 14.19 11.37
CA ASN A 307 16.19 13.17 11.57
C ASN A 307 16.41 12.03 10.56
N ASN A 308 16.70 10.83 11.07
CA ASN A 308 17.02 9.66 10.26
C ASN A 308 15.78 8.82 9.88
N VAL A 309 14.57 9.28 10.21
CA VAL A 309 13.29 8.66 9.83
C VAL A 309 12.41 9.69 9.14
N SER A 310 11.83 9.33 7.99
CA SER A 310 10.77 10.12 7.37
C SER A 310 9.46 9.90 8.14
N ALA A 311 8.87 10.96 8.68
CA ALA A 311 7.59 10.89 9.37
C ALA A 311 6.44 11.07 8.38
N LEU A 312 5.77 9.98 8.04
CA LEU A 312 4.52 10.00 7.28
C LEU A 312 3.38 9.61 8.23
N LYS A 313 2.27 10.33 8.16
CA LYS A 313 0.98 9.89 8.69
C LYS A 313 0.14 9.40 7.52
N GLY A 314 -0.17 8.11 7.55
CA GLY A 314 -0.89 7.45 6.47
C GLY A 314 -0.22 7.72 5.13
N VAL A 315 -1.03 8.21 4.19
CA VAL A 315 -0.57 8.63 2.86
C VAL A 315 -0.59 10.15 2.70
N SER A 316 -1.27 10.87 3.60
CA SER A 316 -1.71 12.24 3.38
C SER A 316 -0.83 13.33 4.00
N THR A 317 -0.17 13.10 5.14
CA THR A 317 0.60 14.15 5.83
C THR A 317 2.07 13.77 5.97
N LEU A 318 2.94 14.66 5.49
CA LEU A 318 4.38 14.64 5.74
C LEU A 318 4.67 15.51 6.97
N TYR A 319 5.26 14.90 7.99
CA TYR A 319 5.82 15.60 9.14
C TYR A 319 7.33 15.75 8.97
N GLU A 320 7.81 16.97 9.16
CA GLU A 320 9.23 17.31 9.12
C GLU A 320 9.66 17.76 10.51
N PHE A 321 10.55 16.99 11.12
CA PHE A 321 11.11 17.28 12.44
C PHE A 321 12.59 17.65 12.33
N GLU A 322 12.98 18.72 13.00
CA GLU A 322 14.37 19.09 13.25
C GLU A 322 14.76 18.69 14.68
N LEU A 323 15.95 18.12 14.85
CA LEU A 323 16.46 17.78 16.17
C LEU A 323 17.21 18.98 16.75
N GLU A 324 16.97 19.24 18.02
CA GLU A 324 17.57 20.37 18.73
C GLU A 324 18.10 19.92 20.10
N ASP A 325 19.23 20.50 20.51
CA ASP A 325 19.68 20.43 21.90
C ASP A 325 18.84 21.35 22.79
N ASP A 326 19.11 21.33 24.08
CA ASP A 326 18.45 22.17 25.09
C ASP A 326 19.17 23.49 25.39
N GLY A 327 19.92 24.04 24.43
CA GLY A 327 20.64 25.29 24.63
C GLY A 327 21.85 25.16 25.56
N GLY A 328 22.43 23.97 25.64
CA GLY A 328 23.68 23.68 26.34
C GLY A 328 23.55 23.33 27.82
N LEU A 329 22.33 23.05 28.30
CA LEU A 329 22.12 22.46 29.63
C LEU A 329 22.56 20.99 29.67
N ASN A 330 22.53 20.31 28.52
CA ASN A 330 22.88 18.89 28.33
C ASN A 330 21.98 17.95 29.16
N GLU A 331 20.70 18.28 29.23
CA GLU A 331 19.64 17.55 29.92
C GLU A 331 18.59 17.03 28.93
N ALA A 332 18.32 17.70 27.81
CA ALA A 332 17.25 17.31 26.88
C ALA A 332 17.65 17.28 25.39
N LEU A 333 17.27 16.20 24.70
CA LEU A 333 17.23 16.13 23.24
C LEU A 333 15.78 16.32 22.78
N ASN A 334 15.55 17.32 21.93
CA ASN A 334 14.23 17.72 21.48
C ASN A 334 14.03 17.48 19.98
N ALA A 335 12.77 17.39 19.58
CA ALA A 335 12.34 17.43 18.18
C ALA A 335 11.37 18.59 18.00
N ARG A 336 11.69 19.53 17.10
CA ARG A 336 10.80 20.61 16.69
C ARG A 336 10.04 20.21 15.45
N LEU A 337 8.72 20.34 15.46
CA LEU A 337 7.92 20.22 14.25
C LEU A 337 8.16 21.45 13.37
N VAL A 338 8.88 21.30 12.26
CA VAL A 338 9.12 22.37 11.29
C VAL A 338 7.88 22.58 10.44
N GLN A 339 7.35 21.46 9.93
CA GLN A 339 6.23 21.49 9.00
C GLN A 339 5.42 20.19 9.08
N ALA A 340 4.11 20.33 9.26
CA ALA A 340 3.14 19.33 8.80
C ALA A 340 2.52 19.84 7.49
N LYS A 341 2.75 19.15 6.37
CA LYS A 341 2.14 19.49 5.08
C LYS A 341 1.45 18.30 4.44
N GLN A 342 0.44 18.58 3.63
CA GLN A 342 -0.15 17.59 2.75
C GLN A 342 0.94 17.01 1.82
N ASN A 343 1.00 15.69 1.76
CA ASN A 343 1.85 14.95 0.84
C ASN A 343 1.37 15.21 -0.59
N GLU A 344 2.21 15.84 -1.41
CA GLU A 344 1.88 16.15 -2.81
C GLU A 344 1.56 14.87 -3.62
N GLY A 345 2.11 13.72 -3.20
CA GLY A 345 1.87 12.42 -3.81
C GLY A 345 0.38 12.00 -3.88
N VAL A 346 -0.47 12.51 -2.98
CA VAL A 346 -1.91 12.19 -2.99
C VAL A 346 -2.64 12.71 -4.25
N LYS A 347 -2.04 13.64 -5.01
CA LYS A 347 -2.51 14.02 -6.35
C LYS A 347 -2.68 12.80 -7.26
N SER A 348 -1.81 11.79 -7.13
CA SER A 348 -1.90 10.57 -7.93
C SER A 348 -3.20 9.78 -7.72
N PHE A 349 -3.89 9.95 -6.59
CA PHE A 349 -5.18 9.31 -6.36
C PHE A 349 -6.26 9.86 -7.30
N LEU A 350 -6.20 11.15 -7.64
CA LEU A 350 -7.14 11.79 -8.56
C LEU A 350 -6.98 11.31 -10.01
N GLU A 351 -5.77 10.83 -10.37
CA GLU A 351 -5.49 10.26 -11.70
C GLU A 351 -6.27 8.95 -11.94
N ALA A 352 -6.59 8.19 -10.89
CA ALA A 352 -7.51 7.05 -10.99
C ALA A 352 -8.89 7.48 -11.51
N GLY A 353 -9.36 8.66 -11.08
CA GLY A 353 -10.64 9.22 -11.55
C GLY A 353 -10.59 9.61 -13.03
N LEU A 354 -9.45 10.13 -13.48
CA LEU A 354 -9.23 10.44 -14.90
C LEU A 354 -9.10 9.16 -15.73
N ALA A 355 -8.43 8.12 -15.24
CA ALA A 355 -8.34 6.82 -15.90
C ALA A 355 -9.73 6.20 -16.12
N GLY A 356 -10.56 6.13 -15.08
CA GLY A 356 -11.95 5.66 -15.19
C GLY A 356 -12.77 6.50 -16.18
N THR A 357 -12.62 7.83 -16.13
CA THR A 357 -13.27 8.75 -17.09
C THR A 357 -12.81 8.49 -18.52
N MET A 358 -11.51 8.27 -18.75
CA MET A 358 -10.94 7.93 -20.07
C MET A 358 -11.50 6.61 -20.60
N SER A 359 -11.63 5.57 -19.76
CA SER A 359 -12.23 4.29 -20.14
C SER A 359 -13.70 4.43 -20.54
N VAL A 360 -14.51 5.17 -19.78
CA VAL A 360 -15.91 5.48 -20.14
C VAL A 360 -16.00 6.32 -21.42
N ASN A 361 -15.04 7.22 -21.62
CA ASN A 361 -14.92 8.05 -22.82
C ASN A 361 -14.55 7.25 -24.08
N GLN A 362 -13.76 6.18 -23.95
CA GLN A 362 -13.50 5.24 -25.05
C GLN A 362 -14.78 4.50 -25.45
N GLY A 363 -15.63 4.13 -24.48
CA GLY A 363 -16.98 3.65 -24.77
C GLY A 363 -17.84 4.69 -25.49
N ALA A 364 -17.76 5.97 -25.10
CA ALA A 364 -18.49 7.04 -25.77
C ALA A 364 -18.07 7.17 -27.24
N ASP A 365 -16.76 7.06 -27.50
CA ASP A 365 -16.19 7.10 -28.83
C ASP A 365 -16.61 5.90 -29.68
N LEU A 366 -16.63 4.68 -29.11
CA LEU A 366 -17.15 3.47 -29.77
C LEU A 366 -18.61 3.64 -30.18
N ILE A 367 -19.46 4.18 -29.30
CA ILE A 367 -20.86 4.41 -29.60
C ILE A 367 -21.04 5.46 -30.70
N ALA A 368 -20.42 6.63 -30.55
CA ALA A 368 -20.58 7.75 -31.47
C ALA A 368 -19.94 7.51 -32.85
N ASN A 369 -18.87 6.73 -32.94
CA ASN A 369 -18.16 6.51 -34.21
C ASN A 369 -18.61 5.26 -34.96
N ASP A 370 -18.84 4.16 -34.24
CA ASP A 370 -19.02 2.83 -34.81
C ASP A 370 -20.42 2.27 -34.56
N ALA A 371 -20.92 2.30 -33.33
CA ALA A 371 -22.21 1.67 -33.01
C ALA A 371 -23.38 2.31 -33.74
N VAL A 372 -23.43 3.66 -33.85
CA VAL A 372 -24.46 4.35 -34.65
C VAL A 372 -24.38 3.95 -36.12
N LYS A 373 -23.16 3.78 -36.68
CA LYS A 373 -22.99 3.33 -38.07
C LYS A 373 -23.40 1.87 -38.25
N SER A 374 -23.07 1.00 -37.31
CA SER A 374 -23.49 -0.40 -37.34
C SER A 374 -25.00 -0.56 -37.18
N MET A 375 -25.64 0.27 -36.34
CA MET A 375 -27.09 0.37 -36.25
C MET A 375 -27.71 0.68 -37.63
N LEU A 376 -27.18 1.67 -38.34
CA LEU A 376 -27.64 2.02 -39.69
C LEU A 376 -27.44 0.89 -40.71
N SER A 377 -26.29 0.22 -40.68
CA SER A 377 -25.98 -0.88 -41.60
C SER A 377 -26.79 -2.16 -41.34
N SER A 378 -27.31 -2.33 -40.12
CA SER A 378 -28.08 -3.51 -39.69
C SER A 378 -29.55 -3.51 -40.15
N ILE A 379 -30.03 -2.45 -40.82
CA ILE A 379 -31.42 -2.33 -41.29
C ILE A 379 -31.47 -1.87 -42.74
N ASP A 380 -32.32 -2.51 -43.56
CA ASP A 380 -32.51 -2.22 -44.98
C ASP A 380 -33.91 -1.65 -45.34
N GLY A 381 -34.90 -1.72 -44.45
CA GLY A 381 -36.29 -1.28 -44.68
C GLY A 381 -37.03 -0.82 -43.42
N SER A 382 -38.20 -0.18 -43.60
CA SER A 382 -39.12 0.17 -42.50
C SER A 382 -39.78 -1.09 -41.93
N ASP A 383 -39.93 -1.16 -40.61
CA ASP A 383 -40.50 -2.31 -39.84
C ASP A 383 -39.59 -3.55 -39.68
N ASN A 384 -38.33 -3.50 -40.11
CA ASN A 384 -37.34 -4.57 -39.88
C ASN A 384 -36.59 -4.39 -38.55
N ILE A 385 -36.09 -5.51 -37.99
CA ILE A 385 -35.23 -5.53 -36.81
C ILE A 385 -33.80 -5.85 -37.26
N GLY A 386 -32.84 -5.04 -36.83
CA GLY A 386 -31.42 -5.30 -37.01
C GLY A 386 -30.73 -5.65 -35.69
N SER A 387 -29.56 -6.28 -35.77
CA SER A 387 -28.66 -6.42 -34.62
C SER A 387 -27.23 -6.10 -35.01
N PHE A 388 -26.46 -5.64 -34.03
CA PHE A 388 -25.06 -5.32 -34.22
C PHE A 388 -24.22 -5.67 -32.99
N VAL A 389 -22.94 -5.93 -33.23
CA VAL A 389 -21.89 -6.02 -32.23
C VAL A 389 -20.68 -5.24 -32.72
N VAL A 390 -20.14 -4.38 -31.86
CA VAL A 390 -18.91 -3.63 -32.09
C VAL A 390 -17.94 -3.86 -30.94
N VAL A 391 -16.66 -4.04 -31.26
CA VAL A 391 -15.58 -4.23 -30.29
C VAL A 391 -14.39 -3.39 -30.72
N SER A 392 -13.77 -2.68 -29.77
CA SER A 392 -12.58 -1.85 -30.02
C SER A 392 -11.55 -2.04 -28.90
N GLY A 393 -10.29 -2.18 -29.27
CA GLY A 393 -9.16 -2.07 -28.35
C GLY A 393 -8.47 -0.71 -28.47
N SER A 394 -7.91 -0.20 -27.38
CA SER A 394 -7.24 1.10 -27.31
C SER A 394 -5.98 1.05 -26.46
N ASP A 395 -5.03 1.92 -26.81
CA ASP A 395 -3.88 2.32 -26.00
C ASP A 395 -3.75 3.85 -26.14
N ILE A 396 -4.18 4.57 -25.10
CA ILE A 396 -4.37 6.02 -25.12
C ILE A 396 -3.70 6.66 -23.90
N LYS A 397 -2.85 7.64 -24.21
CA LYS A 397 -2.18 8.51 -23.26
C LYS A 397 -2.83 9.90 -23.25
N ALA A 398 -3.07 10.41 -22.05
CA ALA A 398 -3.53 11.79 -21.85
C ALA A 398 -2.53 12.58 -20.99
N LYS A 399 -2.31 13.84 -21.36
CA LYS A 399 -1.55 14.79 -20.54
C LYS A 399 -2.45 15.40 -19.48
N THR A 400 -2.11 15.20 -18.21
CA THR A 400 -2.93 15.63 -17.05
C THR A 400 -2.23 16.69 -16.18
N GLY A 401 -1.15 17.28 -16.70
CA GLY A 401 -0.10 17.96 -15.93
C GLY A 401 1.10 17.04 -15.68
N SER A 402 0.83 15.74 -15.55
CA SER A 402 1.81 14.68 -15.76
C SER A 402 1.32 13.79 -16.92
N TYR A 403 1.03 12.50 -16.71
CA TYR A 403 0.32 11.69 -17.70
C TYR A 403 -0.37 10.46 -17.09
N VAL A 404 -1.46 10.06 -17.76
CA VAL A 404 -2.18 8.79 -17.54
C VAL A 404 -2.19 8.02 -18.86
N ASP A 405 -1.77 6.77 -18.80
CA ASP A 405 -1.76 5.82 -19.90
C ASP A 405 -2.85 4.78 -19.64
N THR A 406 -3.82 4.65 -20.55
CA THR A 406 -4.94 3.69 -20.44
C THR A 406 -4.92 2.71 -21.59
N LYS A 407 -5.08 1.42 -21.29
CA LYS A 407 -5.20 0.34 -22.28
C LYS A 407 -6.43 -0.46 -21.99
N GLY A 408 -7.18 -0.84 -23.01
CA GLY A 408 -8.39 -1.60 -22.76
C GLY A 408 -9.15 -2.01 -23.99
N VAL A 409 -10.24 -2.72 -23.74
CA VAL A 409 -11.21 -3.18 -24.73
C VAL A 409 -12.57 -2.66 -24.33
N SER A 410 -13.27 -2.05 -25.28
CA SER A 410 -14.67 -1.64 -25.18
C SER A 410 -15.52 -2.44 -26.16
N LEU A 411 -16.73 -2.80 -25.74
CA LEU A 411 -17.70 -3.55 -26.53
C LEU A 411 -19.09 -2.93 -26.40
N ALA A 412 -19.86 -2.98 -27.48
CA ALA A 412 -21.29 -2.68 -27.45
C ALA A 412 -22.05 -3.65 -28.35
N ALA A 413 -23.22 -4.07 -27.88
CA ALA A 413 -24.13 -4.92 -28.62
C ALA A 413 -25.55 -4.37 -28.50
N GLY A 414 -26.28 -4.37 -29.60
CA GLY A 414 -27.60 -3.75 -29.63
C GLY A 414 -28.52 -4.28 -30.70
N VAL A 415 -29.77 -3.87 -30.56
CA VAL A 415 -30.85 -4.10 -31.52
C VAL A 415 -31.36 -2.77 -32.03
N SER A 416 -31.84 -2.78 -33.26
CA SER A 416 -32.20 -1.58 -33.99
C SER A 416 -33.52 -1.78 -34.73
N SER A 417 -34.25 -0.68 -34.95
CA SER A 417 -35.38 -0.62 -35.88
C SER A 417 -35.45 0.74 -36.57
N LYS A 418 -36.29 0.84 -37.60
CA LYS A 418 -36.42 2.02 -38.45
C LYS A 418 -37.88 2.36 -38.71
N VAL A 419 -38.21 3.63 -38.51
CA VAL A 419 -39.50 4.25 -38.86
C VAL A 419 -39.20 5.50 -39.68
N ASP A 420 -39.75 5.58 -40.88
CA ASP A 420 -39.48 6.65 -41.86
C ASP A 420 -37.96 6.87 -42.09
N SER A 421 -37.49 8.10 -41.87
CA SER A 421 -36.06 8.47 -41.97
C SER A 421 -35.30 8.31 -40.65
N THR A 422 -35.94 7.79 -39.60
CA THR A 422 -35.37 7.64 -38.26
C THR A 422 -35.04 6.19 -37.96
N THR A 423 -33.76 5.92 -37.73
CA THR A 423 -33.28 4.65 -37.18
C THR A 423 -33.00 4.83 -35.70
N TYR A 424 -33.46 3.92 -34.86
CA TYR A 424 -33.25 3.95 -33.42
C TYR A 424 -32.87 2.57 -32.88
N GLY A 425 -32.22 2.54 -31.74
CA GLY A 425 -31.78 1.29 -31.12
C GLY A 425 -31.53 1.40 -29.64
N ALA A 426 -31.49 0.25 -29.00
CA ALA A 426 -31.07 0.08 -27.62
C ALA A 426 -29.85 -0.85 -27.58
N PHE A 427 -28.93 -0.59 -26.66
CA PHE A 427 -27.68 -1.33 -26.56
C PHE A 427 -27.25 -1.53 -25.11
N ILE A 428 -26.44 -2.56 -24.94
CA ILE A 428 -25.62 -2.79 -23.75
C ILE A 428 -24.16 -2.50 -24.11
N GLU A 429 -23.39 -2.05 -23.13
CA GLU A 429 -21.97 -1.78 -23.28
C GLU A 429 -21.18 -2.30 -22.08
N ALA A 430 -19.92 -2.63 -22.35
CA ALA A 430 -18.94 -2.93 -21.33
C ALA A 430 -17.54 -2.54 -21.80
N GLY A 431 -16.64 -2.28 -20.87
CA GLY A 431 -15.23 -2.15 -21.17
C GLY A 431 -14.38 -2.55 -19.99
N PHE A 432 -13.18 -3.04 -20.31
CA PHE A 432 -12.21 -3.59 -19.36
C PHE A 432 -10.83 -3.10 -19.77
N GLY A 433 -10.01 -2.71 -18.82
CA GLY A 433 -8.69 -2.16 -19.12
C GLY A 433 -7.80 -2.00 -17.90
N ASP A 434 -6.57 -1.60 -18.16
CA ASP A 434 -5.55 -1.25 -17.18
C ASP A 434 -5.05 0.18 -17.43
N TYR A 435 -4.51 0.79 -16.38
CA TYR A 435 -3.86 2.09 -16.51
C TYR A 435 -2.62 2.20 -15.63
N ASP A 436 -1.72 3.07 -16.09
CA ASP A 436 -0.58 3.57 -15.33
C ASP A 436 -0.66 5.10 -15.26
N SER A 437 -0.26 5.66 -14.12
CA SER A 437 -0.18 7.11 -13.88
C SER A 437 1.18 7.46 -13.29
N TYR A 438 1.69 8.63 -13.66
CA TYR A 438 3.00 9.10 -13.24
C TYR A 438 2.88 10.52 -12.76
N ASN A 439 3.40 10.85 -11.57
CA ASN A 439 3.38 12.20 -11.02
C ASN A 439 4.78 12.60 -10.54
N GLY A 440 5.36 13.63 -11.18
CA GLY A 440 6.63 14.21 -10.79
C GLY A 440 6.45 15.48 -9.96
N PHE A 441 7.18 15.59 -8.85
CA PHE A 441 7.10 16.73 -7.94
C PHE A 441 8.48 17.39 -7.81
N ALA A 442 8.54 18.72 -7.69
CA ALA A 442 9.80 19.48 -7.74
C ALA A 442 10.79 19.08 -6.62
N ASN A 443 10.28 18.61 -5.47
CA ASN A 443 11.06 18.28 -4.27
C ASN A 443 10.76 16.86 -3.72
N SER A 444 10.15 15.97 -4.50
CA SER A 444 9.82 14.59 -4.09
C SER A 444 10.06 13.59 -5.21
N SER A 445 10.25 12.31 -4.85
CA SER A 445 10.29 11.19 -5.79
C SER A 445 9.01 11.12 -6.62
N VAL A 446 9.14 10.61 -7.85
CA VAL A 446 8.01 10.34 -8.74
C VAL A 446 7.07 9.33 -8.07
N VAL A 447 5.79 9.66 -7.97
CA VAL A 447 4.75 8.74 -7.51
C VAL A 447 4.09 8.09 -8.70
N ARG A 448 4.07 6.75 -8.71
CA ARG A 448 3.41 5.94 -9.73
C ARG A 448 2.19 5.28 -9.14
N GLY A 449 1.06 5.40 -9.82
CA GLY A 449 -0.17 4.68 -9.51
C GLY A 449 -0.54 3.78 -10.67
N ALA A 450 -1.00 2.58 -10.39
CA ALA A 450 -1.51 1.66 -11.41
C ALA A 450 -2.79 0.99 -10.92
N GLY A 451 -3.62 0.53 -11.85
CA GLY A 451 -4.84 -0.19 -11.52
C GLY A 451 -5.61 -0.65 -12.73
N ASP A 452 -6.73 -1.32 -12.46
CA ASP A 452 -7.66 -1.81 -13.46
C ASP A 452 -8.86 -0.84 -13.55
N THR A 453 -9.45 -0.73 -14.73
CA THR A 453 -10.67 0.04 -14.97
C THR A 453 -11.70 -0.82 -15.67
N ASP A 454 -12.92 -0.85 -15.13
CA ASP A 454 -14.05 -1.56 -15.72
C ASP A 454 -15.26 -0.63 -15.80
N TYR A 455 -16.06 -0.76 -16.85
CA TYR A 455 -17.37 -0.13 -16.91
C TYR A 455 -18.40 -1.02 -17.58
N TYR A 456 -19.65 -0.83 -17.21
CA TYR A 456 -20.78 -1.49 -17.86
C TYR A 456 -22.00 -0.59 -17.82
N GLY A 457 -22.83 -0.67 -18.85
CA GLY A 457 -23.99 0.19 -18.94
C GLY A 457 -24.96 -0.23 -20.02
N LEU A 458 -25.98 0.61 -20.15
CA LEU A 458 -27.03 0.49 -21.14
C LEU A 458 -27.30 1.87 -21.75
N GLY A 459 -27.79 1.86 -22.98
CA GLY A 459 -28.08 3.09 -23.68
C GLY A 459 -29.09 2.95 -24.79
N ILE A 460 -29.50 4.10 -25.27
CA ILE A 460 -30.36 4.26 -26.45
C ILE A 460 -29.66 5.20 -27.43
N MET A 461 -29.87 4.96 -28.72
CA MET A 461 -29.32 5.80 -29.78
C MET A 461 -30.34 6.01 -30.89
N LEU A 462 -30.17 7.10 -31.63
CA LEU A 462 -31.00 7.47 -32.76
C LEU A 462 -30.19 8.17 -33.84
N HIS A 463 -30.63 8.02 -35.08
CA HIS A 463 -30.10 8.70 -36.25
C HIS A 463 -31.26 9.02 -37.19
N THR A 464 -31.39 10.28 -37.58
CA THR A 464 -32.47 10.77 -38.45
C THR A 464 -31.89 11.42 -39.71
N GLY A 465 -32.25 10.88 -40.87
CA GLY A 465 -31.98 11.51 -42.16
C GLY A 465 -32.91 12.70 -42.41
N LEU A 466 -32.34 13.79 -42.93
CA LEU A 466 -33.00 15.05 -43.25
C LEU A 466 -32.87 15.36 -44.75
N VAL A 467 -33.50 16.46 -45.19
CA VAL A 467 -33.39 16.95 -46.58
C VAL A 467 -31.94 17.28 -46.94
N ASN A 468 -31.61 17.19 -48.23
CA ASN A 468 -30.27 17.47 -48.77
C ASN A 468 -29.15 16.64 -48.10
N ASN A 469 -29.43 15.39 -47.74
CA ASN A 469 -28.47 14.45 -47.12
C ASN A 469 -27.86 14.94 -45.79
N PHE A 470 -28.53 15.87 -45.10
CA PHE A 470 -28.19 16.17 -43.72
C PHE A 470 -28.67 15.05 -42.80
N TYR A 471 -28.01 14.88 -41.66
CA TYR A 471 -28.47 13.99 -40.61
C TYR A 471 -28.21 14.57 -39.23
N VAL A 472 -28.99 14.10 -38.27
CA VAL A 472 -28.78 14.32 -36.85
C VAL A 472 -28.76 12.97 -36.15
N GLU A 473 -27.82 12.79 -35.22
CA GLU A 473 -27.69 11.59 -34.41
C GLU A 473 -27.51 11.94 -32.94
N GLY A 474 -27.77 10.97 -32.08
CA GLY A 474 -27.45 11.10 -30.67
C GLY A 474 -27.62 9.80 -29.89
N SER A 475 -27.06 9.78 -28.69
CA SER A 475 -27.26 8.69 -27.73
C SER A 475 -27.32 9.20 -26.30
N LEU A 476 -27.96 8.39 -25.45
CA LEU A 476 -27.94 8.51 -24.00
C LEU A 476 -27.46 7.19 -23.41
N ARG A 477 -26.60 7.28 -22.39
CA ARG A 477 -25.92 6.16 -21.73
C ARG A 477 -25.99 6.34 -20.22
N VAL A 478 -26.17 5.24 -19.50
CA VAL A 478 -26.07 5.20 -18.04
C VAL A 478 -25.43 3.88 -17.61
N GLY A 479 -24.55 3.93 -16.62
CA GLY A 479 -23.88 2.74 -16.15
C GLY A 479 -23.05 2.96 -14.89
N LYS A 480 -22.20 1.97 -14.61
CA LYS A 480 -21.25 1.96 -13.50
C LYS A 480 -19.83 1.86 -14.05
N SER A 481 -18.92 2.52 -13.36
CA SER A 481 -17.47 2.47 -13.58
C SER A 481 -16.83 2.08 -12.27
N GLU A 482 -15.97 1.08 -12.30
CA GLU A 482 -15.13 0.62 -11.20
C GLU A 482 -13.67 0.91 -11.59
N THR A 483 -12.88 1.42 -10.65
CA THR A 483 -11.48 1.72 -10.90
C THR A 483 -10.67 1.46 -9.64
N ASP A 484 -9.67 0.60 -9.78
CA ASP A 484 -8.76 0.26 -8.71
C ASP A 484 -7.55 1.19 -8.74
N TYR A 485 -6.90 1.34 -7.59
CA TYR A 485 -5.63 2.05 -7.47
C TYR A 485 -4.69 1.28 -6.55
N LYS A 486 -3.42 1.18 -6.94
CA LYS A 486 -2.31 0.64 -6.16
C LYS A 486 -1.04 1.46 -6.38
N SER A 487 -0.33 1.77 -5.30
CA SER A 487 1.01 2.37 -5.33
C SER A 487 1.86 1.88 -4.16
N ASN A 488 3.14 1.61 -4.42
CA ASN A 488 4.15 1.27 -3.41
C ASN A 488 5.08 2.45 -3.08
N ASP A 489 4.80 3.64 -3.62
CA ASP A 489 5.66 4.82 -3.49
C ASP A 489 5.31 5.68 -2.26
N PHE A 490 4.42 5.20 -1.39
CA PHE A 490 4.06 5.79 -0.10
C PHE A 490 4.73 5.02 1.06
N ALA A 491 4.61 5.49 2.31
CA ALA A 491 4.99 4.69 3.49
C ALA A 491 4.02 3.51 3.67
N GLY A 492 4.22 2.46 2.88
CA GLY A 492 3.31 1.32 2.75
C GLY A 492 2.67 1.25 1.36
N VAL A 493 1.71 0.34 1.21
CA VAL A 493 0.95 0.18 -0.04
C VAL A 493 -0.31 1.03 0.04
N ALA A 494 -0.40 2.09 -0.76
CA ALA A 494 -1.63 2.83 -0.96
C ALA A 494 -2.51 2.05 -1.94
N SER A 495 -3.69 1.62 -1.51
CA SER A 495 -4.63 0.91 -2.39
C SER A 495 -6.07 1.20 -2.03
N PHE A 496 -6.91 1.36 -3.05
CA PHE A 496 -8.34 1.55 -2.92
C PHE A 496 -9.08 1.24 -4.21
N ASP A 497 -10.39 1.07 -4.10
CA ASP A 497 -11.31 0.84 -5.21
C ASP A 497 -12.29 2.03 -5.25
N MET A 498 -12.73 2.41 -6.45
CA MET A 498 -13.58 3.58 -6.67
C MET A 498 -14.76 3.24 -7.59
N ASP A 499 -15.95 3.21 -7.01
CA ASP A 499 -17.20 2.88 -7.68
C ASP A 499 -18.00 4.13 -8.04
N ARG A 500 -18.12 4.45 -9.32
CA ARG A 500 -18.85 5.64 -9.78
C ARG A 500 -20.00 5.29 -10.70
N THR A 501 -21.09 6.05 -10.57
CA THR A 501 -22.17 6.01 -11.57
C THR A 501 -21.81 6.99 -12.68
N TYR A 502 -21.96 6.58 -13.95
CA TYR A 502 -21.73 7.47 -15.07
C TYR A 502 -23.01 7.74 -15.86
N TYR A 503 -23.08 8.95 -16.41
CA TYR A 503 -24.08 9.40 -17.37
C TYR A 503 -23.36 9.91 -18.61
N GLY A 504 -23.78 9.43 -19.78
CA GLY A 504 -23.19 9.83 -21.06
C GLY A 504 -24.25 10.32 -22.03
N ALA A 505 -23.91 11.30 -22.84
CA ALA A 505 -24.75 11.76 -23.94
C ALA A 505 -23.87 12.17 -25.13
N HIS A 506 -24.37 12.02 -26.35
CA HIS A 506 -23.81 12.73 -27.48
C HIS A 506 -24.89 13.23 -28.42
N ILE A 507 -24.56 14.29 -29.14
CA ILE A 507 -25.33 14.80 -30.27
C ILE A 507 -24.38 15.06 -31.43
N GLY A 508 -24.77 14.62 -32.62
CA GLY A 508 -24.02 14.79 -33.86
C GLY A 508 -24.90 15.38 -34.96
N VAL A 509 -24.29 16.23 -35.79
CA VAL A 509 -24.86 16.70 -37.05
C VAL A 509 -23.86 16.46 -38.16
N GLY A 510 -24.32 16.04 -39.32
CA GLY A 510 -23.46 15.90 -40.47
C GLY A 510 -24.19 16.02 -41.79
N ASN A 511 -23.40 16.02 -42.86
CA ASN A 511 -23.89 16.09 -44.23
C ASN A 511 -23.06 15.18 -45.14
N ILE A 512 -23.76 14.35 -45.91
CA ILE A 512 -23.16 13.45 -46.88
C ILE A 512 -23.19 14.11 -48.26
N ILE A 513 -22.01 14.41 -48.79
CA ILE A 513 -21.80 15.07 -50.08
C ILE A 513 -21.30 14.02 -51.06
N ASP A 514 -22.14 13.65 -52.03
CA ASP A 514 -21.77 12.74 -53.11
C ASP A 514 -20.78 13.44 -54.06
N ILE A 515 -19.63 12.81 -54.32
CA ILE A 515 -18.62 13.34 -55.25
C ILE A 515 -18.74 12.63 -56.60
N THR A 516 -18.83 11.31 -56.57
CA THR A 516 -19.02 10.46 -57.73
C THR A 516 -20.04 9.38 -57.41
N ASP A 517 -20.45 8.59 -58.40
CA ASP A 517 -21.36 7.45 -58.19
C ASP A 517 -20.80 6.43 -57.18
N ASN A 518 -19.48 6.41 -56.96
CA ASN A 518 -18.80 5.45 -56.09
C ASN A 518 -18.10 6.11 -54.88
N SER A 519 -18.30 7.41 -54.62
CA SER A 519 -17.65 8.09 -53.49
C SER A 519 -18.41 9.28 -52.93
N ASN A 520 -18.30 9.47 -51.61
CA ASN A 520 -18.85 10.61 -50.90
C ASN A 520 -17.91 11.11 -49.80
N ILE A 521 -18.17 12.33 -49.32
CA ILE A 521 -17.58 12.89 -48.10
C ILE A 521 -18.69 13.11 -47.09
N ASP A 522 -18.49 12.58 -45.88
CA ASP A 522 -19.29 12.88 -44.68
C ASP A 522 -18.56 13.94 -43.86
N VAL A 523 -19.13 15.15 -43.79
CA VAL A 523 -18.64 16.23 -42.92
C VAL A 523 -19.52 16.29 -41.69
N TYR A 524 -18.92 16.26 -40.50
CA TYR A 524 -19.66 16.16 -39.25
C TYR A 524 -19.10 17.03 -38.13
N ALA A 525 -19.98 17.33 -37.17
CA ALA A 525 -19.66 17.92 -35.88
C ALA A 525 -20.42 17.17 -34.78
N LYS A 526 -19.72 16.85 -33.69
CA LYS A 526 -20.26 16.12 -32.54
C LYS A 526 -19.93 16.83 -31.24
N LEU A 527 -20.85 16.78 -30.30
CA LEU A 527 -20.67 17.16 -28.90
C LEU A 527 -20.90 15.90 -28.05
N LEU A 528 -19.93 15.54 -27.23
CA LEU A 528 -19.97 14.41 -26.30
C LEU A 528 -19.90 14.93 -24.86
N TYR A 529 -20.71 14.34 -24.00
CA TYR A 529 -20.79 14.62 -22.58
C TYR A 529 -20.66 13.31 -21.81
N THR A 530 -19.81 13.30 -20.79
CA THR A 530 -19.64 12.20 -19.84
C THR A 530 -19.54 12.81 -18.44
N ASN A 531 -20.32 12.31 -17.48
CA ASN A 531 -20.18 12.67 -16.08
C ASN A 531 -20.08 11.41 -15.24
N LEU A 532 -19.10 11.37 -14.33
CA LEU A 532 -18.95 10.33 -13.31
C LEU A 532 -19.24 10.98 -11.95
N SER A 533 -20.05 10.32 -11.12
CA SER A 533 -20.43 10.81 -9.78
C SER A 533 -19.22 10.95 -8.84
N SER A 534 -19.40 11.72 -7.76
CA SER A 534 -18.47 11.78 -6.63
C SER A 534 -18.42 10.46 -5.85
N GLU A 535 -17.34 10.23 -5.10
CA GLU A 535 -17.17 9.08 -4.21
C GLU A 535 -16.27 9.42 -3.01
N ASP A 536 -16.53 8.81 -1.85
CA ASP A 536 -15.69 8.95 -0.65
C ASP A 536 -14.91 7.65 -0.41
N VAL A 537 -13.60 7.74 -0.17
CA VAL A 537 -12.73 6.58 0.04
C VAL A 537 -11.87 6.78 1.27
N THR A 538 -11.56 5.69 1.99
CA THR A 538 -10.58 5.70 3.08
C THR A 538 -9.34 4.92 2.65
N ILE A 539 -8.19 5.59 2.62
CA ILE A 539 -6.91 5.05 2.13
C ILE A 539 -5.92 5.10 3.28
N ALA A 540 -5.42 3.94 3.73
CA ALA A 540 -4.47 3.85 4.85
C ALA A 540 -4.91 4.65 6.11
N GLY A 541 -6.21 4.65 6.42
CA GLY A 541 -6.79 5.38 7.55
C GLY A 541 -7.16 6.84 7.27
N ASP A 542 -6.67 7.44 6.18
CA ASP A 542 -6.99 8.79 5.76
C ASP A 542 -8.28 8.83 4.93
N LYS A 543 -9.17 9.79 5.22
CA LYS A 543 -10.43 9.95 4.49
C LYS A 543 -10.28 10.96 3.36
N PHE A 544 -10.69 10.55 2.15
CA PHE A 544 -10.67 11.36 0.95
C PHE A 544 -12.07 11.45 0.34
N SER A 545 -12.43 12.63 -0.16
CA SER A 545 -13.58 12.81 -1.05
C SER A 545 -13.06 13.07 -2.46
N PHE A 546 -13.63 12.40 -3.43
CA PHE A 546 -13.40 12.64 -4.84
C PHE A 546 -14.66 13.25 -5.45
N ASP A 547 -14.54 14.44 -6.02
CA ASP A 547 -15.68 15.13 -6.61
C ASP A 547 -16.14 14.45 -7.91
N ASP A 548 -17.30 14.87 -8.42
CA ASP A 548 -17.75 14.47 -9.74
C ASP A 548 -16.76 14.94 -10.82
N ILE A 549 -16.64 14.15 -11.90
CA ILE A 549 -15.79 14.47 -13.04
C ILE A 549 -16.69 14.63 -14.25
N THR A 550 -16.67 15.81 -14.85
CA THR A 550 -17.42 16.11 -16.08
C THR A 550 -16.46 16.29 -17.24
N SER A 551 -16.64 15.51 -18.29
CA SER A 551 -15.93 15.62 -19.58
C SER A 551 -16.89 16.14 -20.64
N ILE A 552 -16.44 17.17 -21.37
CA ILE A 552 -17.18 17.80 -22.46
C ILE A 552 -16.24 17.89 -23.66
N ARG A 553 -16.56 17.14 -24.72
CA ARG A 553 -15.74 17.04 -25.93
C ARG A 553 -16.49 17.50 -27.15
N THR A 554 -15.84 18.30 -28.00
CA THR A 554 -16.33 18.53 -29.36
C THR A 554 -15.41 17.87 -30.37
N ARG A 555 -15.98 17.24 -31.38
CA ARG A 555 -15.24 16.66 -32.51
C ARG A 555 -15.79 17.17 -33.82
N VAL A 556 -14.95 17.75 -34.66
CA VAL A 556 -15.32 18.25 -36.00
C VAL A 556 -14.41 17.59 -37.01
N GLY A 557 -14.98 16.95 -38.03
CA GLY A 557 -14.19 16.15 -38.96
C GLY A 557 -14.85 15.93 -40.31
N ALA A 558 -14.09 15.29 -41.18
CA ALA A 558 -14.55 14.84 -42.49
C ALA A 558 -14.03 13.44 -42.77
N ARG A 559 -14.88 12.61 -43.37
CA ARG A 559 -14.59 11.23 -43.77
C ARG A 559 -14.90 11.05 -45.25
N TYR A 560 -13.90 10.62 -46.02
CA TYR A 560 -14.05 10.21 -47.40
C TYR A 560 -14.37 8.71 -47.46
N ASN A 561 -15.45 8.33 -48.14
CA ASN A 561 -15.83 6.95 -48.36
C ASN A 561 -15.73 6.62 -49.86
N TYR A 562 -15.16 5.46 -50.18
CA TYR A 562 -14.96 4.97 -51.55
C TYR A 562 -15.45 3.52 -51.67
N ASN A 563 -16.46 3.31 -52.50
CA ASN A 563 -17.00 1.99 -52.83
C ASN A 563 -16.11 1.35 -53.90
N ILE A 564 -15.31 0.37 -53.50
CA ILE A 564 -14.47 -0.42 -54.43
C ILE A 564 -15.36 -1.31 -55.30
N SER A 565 -16.42 -1.86 -54.71
CA SER A 565 -17.44 -2.68 -55.34
C SER A 565 -18.74 -2.59 -54.54
N ASP A 566 -19.80 -3.24 -55.03
CA ASP A 566 -21.09 -3.32 -54.33
C ASP A 566 -21.02 -4.03 -52.96
N ILE A 567 -19.91 -4.72 -52.67
CA ILE A 567 -19.70 -5.49 -51.44
C ILE A 567 -18.54 -4.94 -50.57
N SER A 568 -17.80 -3.93 -51.02
CA SER A 568 -16.59 -3.46 -50.33
C SER A 568 -16.46 -1.93 -50.37
N THR A 569 -16.32 -1.32 -49.19
CA THR A 569 -16.10 0.12 -49.03
C THR A 569 -14.85 0.38 -48.20
N LEU A 570 -13.98 1.28 -48.66
CA LEU A 570 -12.87 1.85 -47.90
C LEU A 570 -13.23 3.26 -47.44
N TYR A 571 -12.74 3.66 -46.27
CA TYR A 571 -12.84 5.05 -45.84
C TYR A 571 -11.60 5.54 -45.12
N ALA A 572 -11.38 6.84 -45.22
CA ALA A 572 -10.31 7.58 -44.56
C ALA A 572 -10.85 8.93 -44.10
N GLY A 573 -10.42 9.40 -42.93
CA GLY A 573 -10.92 10.65 -42.38
C GLY A 573 -9.94 11.33 -41.44
N ALA A 574 -10.26 12.58 -41.14
CA ALA A 574 -9.55 13.38 -40.16
C ALA A 574 -10.53 14.22 -39.36
N ALA A 575 -10.26 14.40 -38.08
CA ALA A 575 -11.03 15.24 -37.19
C ALA A 575 -10.13 16.02 -36.23
N TYR A 576 -10.63 17.16 -35.79
CA TYR A 576 -10.12 17.90 -34.65
C TYR A 576 -11.05 17.65 -33.46
N GLU A 577 -10.45 17.35 -32.32
CA GLU A 577 -11.13 17.18 -31.04
C GLU A 577 -10.60 18.17 -30.00
N ARG A 578 -11.53 18.68 -29.19
CA ARG A 578 -11.20 19.49 -28.02
C ARG A 578 -11.96 19.00 -26.80
N GLU A 579 -11.24 18.73 -25.72
CA GLU A 579 -11.77 18.55 -24.37
C GLU A 579 -11.82 19.91 -23.68
N PHE A 580 -13.00 20.32 -23.21
CA PHE A 580 -13.19 21.62 -22.54
C PHE A 580 -13.07 21.53 -21.02
N ASP A 581 -13.32 20.35 -20.46
CA ASP A 581 -13.34 20.07 -19.02
C ASP A 581 -12.55 18.79 -18.72
N GLY A 582 -13.03 17.92 -17.84
CA GLY A 582 -12.33 16.70 -17.43
C GLY A 582 -11.38 16.93 -16.25
N LYS A 583 -11.73 17.84 -15.34
CA LYS A 583 -10.96 18.11 -14.12
C LYS A 583 -11.34 17.16 -12.99
N ALA A 584 -10.36 16.44 -12.44
CA ALA A 584 -10.56 15.64 -11.24
C ALA A 584 -10.20 16.46 -10.00
N LYS A 585 -11.18 16.71 -9.13
CA LYS A 585 -10.96 17.38 -7.84
C LYS A 585 -11.14 16.39 -6.71
N GLY A 586 -10.48 16.66 -5.60
CA GLY A 586 -10.73 15.93 -4.37
C GLY A 586 -10.26 16.69 -3.15
N TYR A 587 -10.74 16.22 -2.00
CA TYR A 587 -10.53 16.81 -0.71
C TYR A 587 -9.91 15.79 0.25
N ASP A 588 -8.86 16.21 0.92
CA ASP A 588 -8.20 15.47 1.98
C ASP A 588 -8.75 15.96 3.32
N HIS A 589 -9.58 15.12 3.96
CA HIS A 589 -10.20 15.44 5.25
C HIS A 589 -9.17 15.40 6.38
N THR A 590 -8.08 14.66 6.21
CA THR A 590 -7.01 14.54 7.21
C THR A 590 -6.24 15.85 7.35
N ASN A 591 -5.95 16.54 6.25
CA ASN A 591 -5.27 17.84 6.23
C ASN A 591 -6.23 19.03 6.10
N ASN A 592 -7.54 18.79 5.98
CA ASN A 592 -8.58 19.80 5.73
C ASN A 592 -8.20 20.72 4.54
N LYS A 593 -7.80 20.11 3.43
CA LYS A 593 -7.22 20.81 2.28
C LYS A 593 -7.62 20.17 0.94
N ASP A 594 -7.84 21.01 -0.06
CA ASP A 594 -8.01 20.56 -1.45
C ASP A 594 -6.72 19.93 -1.98
N ILE A 595 -6.87 18.85 -2.74
CA ILE A 595 -5.79 18.21 -3.48
C ILE A 595 -5.59 18.96 -4.81
N GLU A 596 -4.35 19.09 -5.27
CA GLU A 596 -4.05 19.67 -6.57
C GLU A 596 -4.69 18.83 -7.70
N ALA A 597 -5.61 19.45 -8.45
CA ALA A 597 -6.46 18.77 -9.40
C ALA A 597 -5.79 18.58 -10.79
N PRO A 598 -5.62 17.33 -11.28
CA PRO A 598 -5.28 17.06 -12.68
C PRO A 598 -6.49 17.29 -13.61
N GLU A 599 -6.25 17.49 -14.91
CA GLU A 599 -7.32 17.68 -15.92
C GLU A 599 -6.99 17.13 -17.31
N LEU A 600 -8.00 16.64 -18.04
CA LEU A 600 -7.89 16.08 -19.40
C LEU A 600 -7.94 17.14 -20.52
N LYS A 601 -8.13 18.41 -20.16
CA LYS A 601 -8.38 19.52 -21.06
C LYS A 601 -7.27 19.66 -22.10
N GLY A 602 -7.65 19.73 -23.37
CA GLY A 602 -6.66 19.82 -24.43
C GLY A 602 -7.22 19.72 -25.83
N ASP A 603 -6.30 19.84 -26.78
CA ASP A 603 -6.55 19.84 -28.22
C ASP A 603 -5.88 18.60 -28.85
N SER A 604 -6.59 17.90 -29.73
CA SER A 604 -6.08 16.69 -30.38
C SER A 604 -6.58 16.53 -31.81
N ALA A 605 -5.72 16.00 -32.67
CA ALA A 605 -6.07 15.55 -34.01
C ALA A 605 -6.36 14.05 -33.99
N VAL A 606 -7.38 13.64 -34.75
CA VAL A 606 -7.77 12.24 -34.94
C VAL A 606 -7.65 11.90 -36.42
N LEU A 607 -6.96 10.82 -36.74
CA LEU A 607 -6.89 10.25 -38.08
C LEU A 607 -7.58 8.90 -38.07
N GLU A 608 -8.40 8.61 -39.08
CA GLU A 608 -9.15 7.36 -39.15
C GLU A 608 -9.00 6.67 -40.51
N LEU A 609 -8.97 5.34 -40.48
CA LEU A 609 -8.93 4.46 -41.64
C LEU A 609 -9.80 3.24 -41.37
N GLY A 610 -10.53 2.75 -42.36
CA GLY A 610 -11.26 1.50 -42.20
C GLY A 610 -11.87 0.95 -43.47
N ALA A 611 -12.43 -0.24 -43.33
CA ALA A 611 -13.05 -1.00 -44.41
C ALA A 611 -14.33 -1.69 -43.93
N ASN A 612 -15.31 -1.81 -44.83
CA ASN A 612 -16.50 -2.63 -44.63
C ASN A 612 -16.62 -3.64 -45.78
N PHE A 613 -17.13 -4.83 -45.47
CA PHE A 613 -17.28 -5.95 -46.40
C PHE A 613 -18.61 -6.69 -46.16
N LEU A 614 -19.42 -6.80 -47.20
CA LEU A 614 -20.65 -7.58 -47.20
C LEU A 614 -20.33 -9.07 -47.39
N ALA A 615 -20.20 -9.80 -46.28
CA ALA A 615 -19.83 -11.22 -46.29
C ALA A 615 -20.95 -12.12 -46.83
N THR A 616 -22.19 -11.80 -46.50
CA THR A 616 -23.40 -12.40 -47.09
C THR A 616 -24.47 -11.31 -47.22
N PRO A 617 -25.58 -11.52 -47.95
CA PRO A 617 -26.65 -10.51 -48.05
C PRO A 617 -27.17 -9.99 -46.70
N ASN A 618 -27.07 -10.81 -45.64
CA ASN A 618 -27.56 -10.48 -44.31
C ASN A 618 -26.45 -10.17 -43.29
N LEU A 619 -25.17 -10.34 -43.65
CA LEU A 619 -24.02 -10.18 -42.75
C LEU A 619 -23.02 -9.20 -43.33
N ASN A 620 -22.83 -8.07 -42.66
CA ASN A 620 -21.77 -7.12 -42.94
C ASN A 620 -20.69 -7.20 -41.84
N LEU A 621 -19.44 -7.06 -42.25
CA LEU A 621 -18.27 -7.05 -41.38
C LEU A 621 -17.46 -5.78 -41.64
N GLY A 622 -16.78 -5.28 -40.62
CA GLY A 622 -15.88 -4.14 -40.81
C GLY A 622 -14.72 -4.11 -39.83
N ALA A 623 -13.70 -3.35 -40.19
CA ALA A 623 -12.55 -3.06 -39.36
C ALA A 623 -12.19 -1.57 -39.46
N ASN A 624 -11.73 -1.00 -38.35
CA ASN A 624 -11.31 0.40 -38.27
C ASN A 624 -10.02 0.55 -37.46
N PHE A 625 -9.32 1.64 -37.71
CA PHE A 625 -8.15 2.08 -36.99
C PHE A 625 -8.19 3.60 -36.85
N GLN A 626 -7.84 4.10 -35.66
CA GLN A 626 -7.75 5.52 -35.35
C GLN A 626 -6.40 5.82 -34.67
N GLY A 627 -5.80 6.95 -35.02
CA GLY A 627 -4.62 7.50 -34.36
C GLY A 627 -4.92 8.88 -33.79
N TYR A 628 -4.42 9.14 -32.58
CA TYR A 628 -4.61 10.38 -31.84
C TYR A 628 -3.26 11.10 -31.66
N LEU A 629 -3.25 12.42 -31.85
CA LEU A 629 -2.05 13.26 -31.76
C LEU A 629 -2.38 14.57 -31.04
N GLY A 630 -1.65 14.92 -29.98
CA GLY A 630 -1.84 16.19 -29.25
C GLY A 630 -1.76 16.02 -27.74
N ASP A 631 -2.76 16.52 -27.02
CA ASP A 631 -2.91 16.29 -25.57
C ASP A 631 -3.47 14.90 -25.25
N LYS A 632 -4.23 14.32 -26.20
CA LYS A 632 -4.57 12.91 -26.28
C LYS A 632 -3.76 12.27 -27.41
N GLU A 633 -2.97 11.26 -27.09
CA GLU A 633 -2.12 10.54 -28.05
C GLU A 633 -2.25 9.03 -27.91
N GLY A 634 -2.06 8.30 -29.00
CA GLY A 634 -2.18 6.84 -29.00
C GLY A 634 -2.98 6.31 -30.16
N ILE A 635 -3.48 5.07 -30.02
CA ILE A 635 -4.16 4.35 -31.09
C ILE A 635 -5.40 3.61 -30.57
N SER A 636 -6.36 3.40 -31.45
CA SER A 636 -7.46 2.47 -31.22
C SER A 636 -7.80 1.71 -32.50
N GLY A 637 -8.27 0.48 -32.38
CA GLY A 637 -8.69 -0.33 -33.51
C GLY A 637 -9.87 -1.21 -33.16
N GLY A 638 -10.84 -1.29 -34.07
CA GLY A 638 -12.08 -2.00 -33.84
C GLY A 638 -12.50 -2.93 -34.96
N VAL A 639 -13.32 -3.91 -34.61
CA VAL A 639 -14.02 -4.80 -35.52
C VAL A 639 -15.51 -4.77 -35.23
N LYS A 640 -16.32 -4.99 -36.26
CA LYS A 640 -17.77 -4.96 -36.15
C LYS A 640 -18.43 -6.03 -37.01
N ALA A 641 -19.58 -6.50 -36.54
CA ALA A 641 -20.45 -7.42 -37.25
C ALA A 641 -21.90 -6.94 -37.15
N GLU A 642 -22.58 -6.87 -38.28
CA GLU A 642 -23.98 -6.45 -38.39
C GLU A 642 -24.81 -7.53 -39.05
N TYR A 643 -25.95 -7.88 -38.44
CA TYR A 643 -26.86 -8.90 -38.96
C TYR A 643 -28.27 -8.33 -39.19
N ARG A 644 -28.81 -8.62 -40.38
CA ARG A 644 -30.15 -8.24 -40.84
C ARG A 644 -31.09 -9.44 -40.75
N PHE A 645 -32.22 -9.30 -40.05
CA PHE A 645 -33.22 -10.36 -39.87
C PHE A 645 -34.30 -10.37 -40.95
#